data_AF-A0A194RHP1-F1
#
_entry.id   AF-A0A194RHP1-F1
#
_cell.length_a   1.000
_cell.length_b   1.000
_cell.length_c   1.000
_cell.angle_alpha   90.00
_cell.angle_beta   90.00
_cell.angle_gamma   90.00
#
_symmetry.space_group_name_H-M   'P 1'
#
loop_
_entity.id
_entity.type
_entity.pdbx_description
1 polymer ?
#
loop_
_entity_poly.entity_id
_entity_poly.type
_entity_poly.pdbx_seq_one_letter_code
_entity_poly.pdbx_strand_id
1 'polypeptide(L)'
;MFRLQFKNAHLTPEEEERRTASCARPWERPMPSDSPVILGKKHLDIIKQIGKPVKIPCEIQGEPAPEIHWSINGVGVEDTEPYKIYRDHSLTFKASIETMGKYSCEGVNKLGSIKKTANVSVFEPVSFGVPKELMIKIRVGRTLDISCPVKGYPTPKVRWEFYSINGTIRRTLSEKAQLIISAIQASEHGYYVCVAINPDGEEKSLRYVVNVEVPPSIIPEEKNIVAVVGDIGIRIPCNSYGDPKPTISWIYQGQPLATGNEYYDMESDRTLIFKNVKGSVAGMYACVAESDLGKVFEYFNVKIEAFPRTSNIVSEKYLEVSQSAVVQCNVPHSATDQIRWYKGRNVVAYGDLIFNKYKSSRSGLYKCRVSNYFKSVTGAMRIKTGFKPRFAYPTIQHDFMFYEPNLCLNCGNSANPKAKISWWKNKMKIVYSTDTYCCKNVVSSIGEYECVVENDLGKISQKFYVKGNDCLIDIKEEFDRHHPLVLNRYNKLSDFSVIDGHLAIPMGHSAQFFCQGSFNKFTDSSLKAECVESQIFKINGEQVDFSKLKCKEALQPVTINKNEDCANGNGEIFRIGINVNEFLEVYHVCFHRKLKIPLYAEYNLKASAAGVSCASPEKWFNSDVLNYNKDEMYDCKQQRNHLTAIIGRDMPGKEDECFGSRQLVNEKDLPAGFPQMLTHSYLNIIPQWNSDSMKNWDILEEILRTQVKKRHRSFTRSNVFIRTGVSQNFLLPIGKSKRYKDIYIKDKAGNKFILPVFLWKVITDELSAATVVIIQVIIPGSLRGDDIKNYEICTNQCDKIQWLDGIDAEYLKSGYMLCCSINDFEKAFPYRVSFSMGYKKILSIFTTSS
;
A
#
# COMPACT_ATOMS: atom_id res chain seq x y z
N MET A 1 -15.26 -62.30 -43.65
CA MET A 1 -15.62 -62.85 -42.33
C MET A 1 -16.96 -62.27 -41.92
N PHE A 2 -17.95 -63.15 -41.75
CA PHE A 2 -19.21 -62.99 -40.98
C PHE A 2 -20.19 -61.83 -41.27
N ARG A 3 -21.34 -62.23 -41.90
CA ARG A 3 -22.76 -62.15 -41.43
C ARG A 3 -23.28 -60.79 -40.89
N LEU A 4 -24.48 -60.25 -41.19
CA LEU A 4 -25.77 -60.68 -41.77
C LEU A 4 -26.58 -59.37 -42.07
N GLN A 5 -27.10 -59.12 -43.28
CA GLN A 5 -28.52 -59.20 -43.74
C GLN A 5 -29.56 -58.38 -42.95
N PHE A 6 -30.52 -57.61 -43.50
CA PHE A 6 -31.46 -57.75 -44.64
C PHE A 6 -31.85 -56.32 -45.18
N LYS A 7 -32.10 -55.99 -46.46
CA LYS A 7 -32.90 -56.48 -47.62
C LYS A 7 -34.36 -55.97 -47.73
N ASN A 8 -34.57 -55.12 -48.77
CA ASN A 8 -35.69 -54.95 -49.72
C ASN A 8 -37.17 -54.89 -49.30
N ALA A 9 -37.90 -53.91 -49.88
CA ALA A 9 -39.13 -54.10 -50.68
C ALA A 9 -39.40 -52.81 -51.49
N HIS A 10 -39.38 -52.80 -52.82
CA HIS A 10 -40.39 -53.29 -53.79
C HIS A 10 -41.71 -52.51 -53.81
N LEU A 11 -41.84 -51.72 -54.89
CA LEU A 11 -43.09 -51.43 -55.60
C LEU A 11 -43.62 -52.71 -56.26
N THR A 12 -44.95 -52.90 -56.30
CA THR A 12 -45.69 -53.20 -57.54
C THR A 12 -47.22 -52.96 -57.39
N PRO A 13 -47.92 -52.76 -58.52
CA PRO A 13 -49.35 -52.39 -58.65
C PRO A 13 -50.25 -53.54 -59.17
N GLU A 14 -51.57 -53.31 -59.26
CA GLU A 14 -52.64 -53.87 -60.15
C GLU A 14 -54.01 -53.84 -59.41
N GLU A 15 -55.04 -53.09 -59.85
CA GLU A 15 -56.11 -53.44 -60.83
C GLU A 15 -57.04 -54.56 -60.28
N GLU A 16 -58.40 -54.59 -60.34
CA GLU A 16 -59.39 -54.10 -61.30
C GLU A 16 -60.84 -54.42 -60.81
N GLU A 17 -61.84 -53.60 -61.22
CA GLU A 17 -63.26 -53.92 -61.57
C GLU A 17 -64.24 -54.64 -60.58
N ARG A 18 -65.55 -54.33 -60.44
CA ARG A 18 -66.60 -54.11 -61.47
C ARG A 18 -67.93 -53.62 -60.84
N ARG A 19 -68.79 -53.05 -61.69
CA ARG A 19 -70.09 -52.38 -61.50
C ARG A 19 -71.26 -53.29 -61.04
N THR A 20 -72.23 -52.79 -60.26
CA THR A 20 -73.64 -52.46 -60.68
C THR A 20 -74.64 -52.24 -59.51
N ALA A 21 -75.54 -51.26 -59.74
CA ALA A 21 -76.96 -51.10 -59.30
C ALA A 21 -77.42 -51.03 -57.81
N SER A 22 -77.93 -49.84 -57.45
CA SER A 22 -79.19 -49.51 -56.71
C SER A 22 -79.63 -50.26 -55.44
N CYS A 23 -79.47 -49.64 -54.26
CA CYS A 23 -80.53 -49.10 -53.36
C CYS A 23 -80.01 -48.81 -51.92
N ALA A 24 -80.44 -47.66 -51.37
CA ALA A 24 -80.58 -47.29 -49.94
C ALA A 24 -79.39 -47.35 -48.93
N ARG A 25 -78.89 -46.14 -48.56
CA ARG A 25 -78.36 -45.59 -47.26
C ARG A 25 -77.28 -46.36 -46.47
N PRO A 26 -76.52 -45.76 -45.51
CA PRO A 26 -76.21 -44.35 -45.18
C PRO A 26 -74.68 -44.07 -44.95
N TRP A 27 -74.35 -42.82 -44.55
CA TRP A 27 -73.17 -42.30 -43.80
C TRP A 27 -72.14 -41.41 -44.52
N GLU A 28 -71.91 -40.25 -43.88
CA GLU A 28 -71.11 -39.08 -44.26
C GLU A 28 -69.59 -39.30 -44.10
N ARG A 29 -68.78 -38.55 -44.87
CA ARG A 29 -67.35 -38.28 -44.58
C ARG A 29 -67.08 -36.76 -44.71
N PRO A 30 -66.34 -36.13 -43.79
CA PRO A 30 -66.00 -34.70 -43.88
C PRO A 30 -64.79 -34.44 -44.80
N MET A 31 -64.74 -33.25 -45.40
CA MET A 31 -63.61 -32.72 -46.17
C MET A 31 -62.36 -32.56 -45.27
N PRO A 32 -61.12 -32.77 -45.77
CA PRO A 32 -59.92 -32.51 -44.99
C PRO A 32 -59.80 -31.01 -44.70
N SER A 33 -59.46 -30.68 -43.47
CA SER A 33 -59.20 -29.32 -43.01
C SER A 33 -57.78 -29.30 -42.46
N ASP A 34 -56.99 -28.28 -42.84
CA ASP A 34 -55.55 -28.19 -42.51
C ASP A 34 -55.27 -27.07 -41.49
N SER A 35 -54.47 -27.38 -40.47
CA SER A 35 -54.00 -26.41 -39.47
C SER A 35 -53.06 -25.36 -40.12
N PRO A 36 -52.94 -24.14 -39.57
CA PRO A 36 -52.18 -23.06 -40.21
C PRO A 36 -50.68 -23.37 -40.28
N VAL A 37 -50.04 -23.07 -41.41
CA VAL A 37 -48.61 -23.28 -41.68
C VAL A 37 -47.90 -22.00 -42.14
N ILE A 38 -46.63 -21.84 -41.77
CA ILE A 38 -45.80 -20.70 -42.19
C ILE A 38 -45.20 -20.99 -43.57
N LEU A 39 -45.55 -20.17 -44.56
CA LEU A 39 -45.01 -20.25 -45.91
C LEU A 39 -43.98 -19.16 -46.12
N GLY A 40 -42.75 -19.41 -45.69
CA GLY A 40 -41.64 -18.48 -45.88
C GLY A 40 -40.50 -18.71 -44.90
N LYS A 41 -39.33 -18.13 -45.18
CA LYS A 41 -38.17 -18.23 -44.27
C LYS A 41 -38.51 -17.61 -42.91
N LYS A 42 -37.95 -18.15 -41.82
CA LYS A 42 -38.00 -17.55 -40.47
C LYS A 42 -37.60 -16.07 -40.57
N HIS A 43 -38.27 -15.18 -39.83
CA HIS A 43 -37.81 -13.79 -39.80
C HIS A 43 -36.40 -13.73 -39.21
N LEU A 44 -35.52 -13.04 -39.93
CA LEU A 44 -34.24 -12.61 -39.37
C LEU A 44 -34.50 -11.42 -38.44
N ASP A 45 -33.63 -11.24 -37.45
CA ASP A 45 -33.67 -10.04 -36.62
C ASP A 45 -33.45 -8.80 -37.50
N ILE A 46 -34.30 -7.79 -37.32
CA ILE A 46 -34.36 -6.59 -38.14
C ILE A 46 -33.66 -5.46 -37.39
N ILE A 47 -32.53 -5.02 -37.92
CA ILE A 47 -31.79 -3.86 -37.42
C ILE A 47 -32.05 -2.67 -38.36
N LYS A 48 -32.60 -1.57 -37.84
CA LYS A 48 -32.88 -0.36 -38.66
C LYS A 48 -32.47 0.95 -38.02
N GLN A 49 -32.08 1.90 -38.87
CA GLN A 49 -31.79 3.26 -38.42
C GLN A 49 -33.08 3.97 -37.99
N ILE A 50 -33.03 4.78 -36.92
CA ILE A 50 -34.15 5.61 -36.47
C ILE A 50 -34.76 6.43 -37.62
N GLY A 51 -36.10 6.48 -37.65
CA GLY A 51 -36.91 7.19 -38.63
C GLY A 51 -37.14 6.45 -39.94
N LYS A 52 -36.46 5.32 -40.20
CA LYS A 52 -36.65 4.51 -41.41
C LYS A 52 -37.89 3.61 -41.29
N PRO A 53 -38.61 3.34 -42.38
CA PRO A 53 -39.74 2.43 -42.35
C PRO A 53 -39.28 0.98 -42.16
N VAL A 54 -40.02 0.24 -41.33
CA VAL A 54 -39.89 -1.21 -41.12
C VAL A 54 -41.15 -1.87 -41.68
N LYS A 55 -40.99 -2.95 -42.45
CA LYS A 55 -42.08 -3.81 -42.94
C LYS A 55 -41.76 -5.26 -42.56
N ILE A 56 -42.64 -5.88 -41.79
CA ILE A 56 -42.55 -7.30 -41.40
C ILE A 56 -43.68 -8.05 -42.10
N PRO A 57 -43.41 -8.87 -43.13
CA PRO A 57 -44.44 -9.64 -43.81
C PRO A 57 -44.97 -10.77 -42.91
N CYS A 58 -46.24 -11.17 -43.03
CA CYS A 58 -46.75 -12.36 -42.38
C CYS A 58 -47.39 -13.31 -43.40
N GLU A 59 -46.72 -14.43 -43.64
CA GLU A 59 -47.08 -15.40 -44.67
C GLU A 59 -47.54 -16.71 -44.01
N ILE A 60 -48.78 -16.72 -43.51
CA ILE A 60 -49.41 -17.88 -42.86
C ILE A 60 -50.64 -18.28 -43.70
N GLN A 61 -50.78 -19.57 -44.02
CA GLN A 61 -51.94 -20.12 -44.75
C GLN A 61 -52.52 -21.33 -44.02
N GLY A 62 -53.81 -21.61 -44.21
CA GLY A 62 -54.52 -22.76 -43.65
C GLY A 62 -55.96 -22.83 -44.16
N GLU A 63 -56.65 -23.95 -43.99
CA GLU A 63 -58.04 -24.14 -44.43
C GLU A 63 -58.92 -24.70 -43.30
N PRO A 64 -59.88 -23.93 -42.75
CA PRO A 64 -60.31 -22.57 -43.14
C PRO A 64 -59.23 -21.50 -42.94
N ALA A 65 -59.31 -20.41 -43.72
CA ALA A 65 -58.34 -19.30 -43.70
C ALA A 65 -58.09 -18.81 -42.26
N PRO A 66 -56.83 -18.77 -41.78
CA PRO A 66 -56.51 -18.39 -40.41
C PRO A 66 -56.67 -16.88 -40.18
N GLU A 67 -57.17 -16.52 -38.99
CA GLU A 67 -57.18 -15.15 -38.51
C GLU A 67 -55.78 -14.76 -38.01
N ILE A 68 -55.30 -13.58 -38.40
CA ILE A 68 -53.93 -13.14 -38.15
C ILE A 68 -53.89 -12.08 -37.04
N HIS A 69 -53.11 -12.34 -36.00
CA HIS A 69 -52.90 -11.45 -34.86
C HIS A 69 -51.43 -11.07 -34.71
N TRP A 70 -51.16 -9.77 -34.59
CA TRP A 70 -49.84 -9.25 -34.27
C TRP A 70 -49.70 -8.99 -32.77
N SER A 71 -48.53 -9.34 -32.22
CA SER A 71 -48.14 -9.00 -30.85
C SER A 71 -46.70 -8.50 -30.77
N ILE A 72 -46.45 -7.52 -29.91
CA ILE A 72 -45.11 -6.98 -29.59
C ILE A 72 -44.84 -7.30 -28.13
N ASN A 73 -43.76 -8.04 -27.87
CA ASN A 73 -43.41 -8.51 -26.53
C ASN A 73 -44.57 -9.25 -25.82
N GLY A 74 -45.46 -9.88 -26.59
CA GLY A 74 -46.64 -10.60 -26.07
C GLY A 74 -47.91 -9.77 -25.95
N VAL A 75 -47.86 -8.45 -26.16
CA VAL A 75 -49.05 -7.56 -26.14
C VAL A 75 -49.61 -7.41 -27.54
N GLY A 76 -50.92 -7.56 -27.71
CA GLY A 76 -51.60 -7.42 -29.01
C GLY A 76 -51.43 -6.02 -29.62
N VAL A 77 -51.32 -5.95 -30.94
CA VAL A 77 -51.16 -4.70 -31.70
C VAL A 77 -52.45 -4.39 -32.45
N GLU A 78 -52.97 -3.19 -32.24
CA GLU A 78 -54.09 -2.64 -33.01
C GLU A 78 -53.60 -1.95 -34.29
N ASP A 79 -54.44 -1.90 -35.33
CA ASP A 79 -54.13 -1.25 -36.62
C ASP A 79 -54.23 0.29 -36.54
N THR A 80 -53.44 0.88 -35.66
CA THR A 80 -53.41 2.32 -35.35
C THR A 80 -51.98 2.84 -35.28
N GLU A 81 -51.76 4.11 -35.63
CA GLU A 81 -50.44 4.75 -35.51
C GLU A 81 -49.83 4.51 -34.12
N PRO A 82 -48.55 4.08 -34.03
CA PRO A 82 -47.53 4.07 -35.08
C PRO A 82 -47.47 2.79 -35.95
N TYR A 83 -48.40 1.86 -35.76
CA TYR A 83 -48.45 0.55 -36.41
C TYR A 83 -49.55 0.46 -37.46
N LYS A 84 -49.21 -0.07 -38.64
CA LYS A 84 -50.19 -0.27 -39.72
C LYS A 84 -50.13 -1.69 -40.27
N ILE A 85 -51.26 -2.39 -40.24
CA ILE A 85 -51.42 -3.76 -40.73
C ILE A 85 -52.10 -3.72 -42.08
N TYR A 86 -51.43 -4.21 -43.12
CA TYR A 86 -51.96 -4.21 -44.48
C TYR A 86 -52.74 -5.50 -44.80
N ARG A 87 -53.47 -5.48 -45.92
CA ARG A 87 -54.26 -6.64 -46.41
C ARG A 87 -53.42 -7.87 -46.74
N ASP A 88 -52.12 -7.70 -47.00
CA ASP A 88 -51.14 -8.79 -47.15
C ASP A 88 -50.64 -9.31 -45.78
N HIS A 89 -51.32 -8.92 -44.69
CA HIS A 89 -51.01 -9.21 -43.30
C HIS A 89 -49.64 -8.69 -42.81
N SER A 90 -48.99 -7.82 -43.60
CA SER A 90 -47.73 -7.22 -43.20
C SER A 90 -47.92 -6.07 -42.21
N LEU A 91 -47.06 -6.04 -41.19
CA LEU A 91 -47.01 -4.96 -40.22
C LEU A 91 -45.95 -3.94 -40.62
N THR A 92 -46.30 -2.66 -40.66
CA THR A 92 -45.36 -1.57 -40.90
C THR A 92 -45.39 -0.52 -39.82
N PHE A 93 -44.23 0.11 -39.58
CA PHE A 93 -44.07 1.21 -38.63
C PHE A 93 -42.78 1.97 -38.96
N LYS A 94 -42.59 3.15 -38.35
CA LYS A 94 -41.31 3.87 -38.39
C LYS A 94 -40.44 3.43 -37.22
N ALA A 95 -39.18 3.10 -37.52
CA ALA A 95 -38.24 2.66 -36.51
C ALA A 95 -37.95 3.78 -35.50
N SER A 96 -38.25 3.55 -34.23
CA SER A 96 -37.90 4.39 -33.09
C SER A 96 -37.46 3.51 -31.91
N ILE A 97 -36.86 4.11 -30.88
CA ILE A 97 -36.44 3.39 -29.67
C ILE A 97 -37.64 2.66 -29.03
N GLU A 98 -38.83 3.25 -29.09
CA GLU A 98 -40.07 2.68 -28.55
C GLU A 98 -40.59 1.48 -29.35
N THR A 99 -40.20 1.38 -30.63
CA THR A 99 -40.57 0.24 -31.49
C THR A 99 -39.62 -0.96 -31.37
N MET A 100 -38.66 -0.95 -30.45
CA MET A 100 -37.78 -2.10 -30.22
C MET A 100 -38.53 -3.23 -29.50
N GLY A 101 -38.25 -4.48 -29.89
CA GLY A 101 -38.82 -5.63 -29.20
C GLY A 101 -39.01 -6.85 -30.09
N LYS A 102 -39.64 -7.87 -29.53
CA LYS A 102 -39.96 -9.12 -30.20
C LYS A 102 -41.35 -9.05 -30.81
N TYR A 103 -41.39 -8.91 -32.12
CA TYR A 103 -42.61 -8.89 -32.92
C TYR A 103 -43.02 -10.32 -33.24
N SER A 104 -44.31 -10.55 -33.27
CA SER A 104 -44.89 -11.88 -33.40
C SER A 104 -46.18 -11.83 -34.20
N CYS A 105 -46.21 -12.52 -35.32
CA CYS A 105 -47.43 -12.75 -36.08
C CYS A 105 -47.93 -14.16 -35.78
N GLU A 106 -49.18 -14.29 -35.35
CA GLU A 106 -49.83 -15.55 -35.02
C GLU A 106 -51.06 -15.75 -35.90
N GLY A 107 -51.13 -16.90 -36.58
CA GLY A 107 -52.30 -17.28 -37.36
C GLY A 107 -53.07 -18.38 -36.65
N VAL A 108 -54.38 -18.20 -36.49
CA VAL A 108 -55.26 -19.10 -35.73
C VAL A 108 -56.44 -19.52 -36.61
N ASN A 109 -56.69 -20.82 -36.71
CA ASN A 109 -57.96 -21.32 -37.25
C ASN A 109 -58.55 -22.38 -36.30
N LYS A 110 -59.71 -22.95 -36.67
CA LYS A 110 -60.41 -23.96 -35.84
C LYS A 110 -59.60 -25.23 -35.54
N LEU A 111 -58.45 -25.44 -36.20
CA LEU A 111 -57.62 -26.62 -36.09
C LEU A 111 -56.26 -26.37 -35.40
N GLY A 112 -55.92 -25.13 -35.07
CA GLY A 112 -54.69 -24.82 -34.35
C GLY A 112 -54.19 -23.38 -34.55
N SER A 113 -53.08 -23.06 -33.89
CA SER A 113 -52.35 -21.80 -34.06
C SER A 113 -50.88 -22.01 -34.37
N ILE A 114 -50.29 -21.09 -35.14
CA ILE A 114 -48.85 -21.04 -35.39
C ILE A 114 -48.36 -19.60 -35.33
N LYS A 115 -47.16 -19.40 -34.78
CA LYS A 115 -46.60 -18.07 -34.53
C LYS A 115 -45.20 -17.92 -35.08
N LYS A 116 -44.95 -16.81 -35.78
CA LYS A 116 -43.65 -16.42 -36.35
C LYS A 116 -43.14 -15.18 -35.63
N THR A 117 -41.87 -15.19 -35.21
CA THR A 117 -41.28 -14.13 -34.38
C THR A 117 -40.08 -13.47 -35.06
N ALA A 118 -39.87 -12.16 -34.83
CA ALA A 118 -38.74 -11.36 -35.28
C ALA A 118 -38.31 -10.39 -34.17
N ASN A 119 -37.02 -10.25 -33.87
CA ASN A 119 -36.58 -9.15 -33.00
C ASN A 119 -36.28 -7.92 -33.84
N VAL A 120 -36.84 -6.78 -33.44
CA VAL A 120 -36.54 -5.48 -34.06
C VAL A 120 -35.66 -4.69 -33.10
N SER A 121 -34.50 -4.28 -33.58
CA SER A 121 -33.62 -3.34 -32.91
C SER A 121 -33.40 -2.10 -33.77
N VAL A 122 -33.22 -0.95 -33.12
CA VAL A 122 -32.89 0.29 -33.81
C VAL A 122 -31.55 0.86 -33.36
N PHE A 123 -30.91 1.58 -34.27
CA PHE A 123 -29.69 2.34 -34.00
C PHE A 123 -29.80 3.77 -34.56
N GLU A 124 -29.06 4.68 -33.95
CA GLU A 124 -28.83 6.04 -34.44
C GLU A 124 -27.32 6.20 -34.66
N PRO A 125 -26.88 6.55 -35.88
CA PRO A 125 -25.46 6.67 -36.19
C PRO A 125 -24.81 7.79 -35.38
N VAL A 126 -23.48 7.68 -35.21
CA VAL A 126 -22.74 8.71 -34.49
C VAL A 126 -22.85 10.04 -35.24
N SER A 127 -23.19 11.11 -34.54
CA SER A 127 -23.14 12.47 -35.08
C SER A 127 -22.67 13.45 -34.02
N PHE A 128 -22.03 14.54 -34.45
CA PHE A 128 -21.65 15.63 -33.56
C PHE A 128 -22.61 16.79 -33.76
N GLY A 129 -23.13 17.34 -32.67
CA GLY A 129 -23.78 18.64 -32.66
C GLY A 129 -22.77 19.74 -33.00
N VAL A 130 -23.28 20.93 -33.32
CA VAL A 130 -22.45 22.10 -33.64
C VAL A 130 -21.77 22.60 -32.36
N PRO A 131 -20.43 22.56 -32.25
CA PRO A 131 -19.73 23.09 -31.07
C PRO A 131 -19.83 24.62 -31.03
N LYS A 132 -19.74 25.21 -29.82
CA LYS A 132 -19.75 26.67 -29.65
C LYS A 132 -18.56 27.35 -30.32
N GLU A 133 -17.38 26.75 -30.22
CA GLU A 133 -16.14 27.26 -30.80
C GLU A 133 -15.20 26.09 -31.14
N LEU A 134 -14.60 26.11 -32.32
CA LEU A 134 -13.62 25.13 -32.78
C LEU A 134 -12.17 25.60 -32.61
N MET A 135 -11.95 26.91 -32.44
CA MET A 135 -10.64 27.53 -32.24
C MET A 135 -10.60 28.19 -30.87
N ILE A 136 -10.03 27.50 -29.89
CA ILE A 136 -10.00 27.97 -28.51
C ILE A 136 -8.67 28.67 -28.25
N LYS A 137 -8.73 29.97 -27.96
CA LYS A 137 -7.59 30.73 -27.44
C LYS A 137 -7.62 30.69 -25.93
N ILE A 138 -6.54 30.21 -25.32
CA ILE A 138 -6.46 30.09 -23.86
C ILE A 138 -5.09 30.46 -23.36
N ARG A 139 -5.01 31.28 -22.32
CA ARG A 139 -3.74 31.63 -21.69
C ARG A 139 -3.18 30.45 -20.90
N VAL A 140 -1.86 30.28 -20.96
CA VAL A 140 -1.13 29.30 -20.14
C VAL A 140 -1.53 29.41 -18.66
N GLY A 141 -1.68 28.27 -17.98
CA GLY A 141 -2.09 28.16 -16.58
C GLY A 141 -3.60 28.29 -16.33
N ARG A 142 -4.43 28.52 -17.35
CA ARG A 142 -5.90 28.46 -17.23
C ARG A 142 -6.45 27.04 -17.42
N THR A 143 -7.71 26.83 -17.03
CA THR A 143 -8.38 25.54 -17.20
C THR A 143 -9.03 25.48 -18.57
N LEU A 144 -8.63 24.49 -19.37
CA LEU A 144 -9.31 24.15 -20.62
C LEU A 144 -10.49 23.23 -20.32
N ASP A 145 -11.68 23.58 -20.77
CA ASP A 145 -12.91 22.79 -20.62
C ASP A 145 -13.60 22.66 -21.98
N ILE A 146 -13.55 21.46 -22.56
CA ILE A 146 -14.16 21.17 -23.87
C ILE A 146 -15.19 20.05 -23.70
N SER A 147 -16.42 20.32 -24.13
CA SER A 147 -17.47 19.31 -24.21
C SER A 147 -17.59 18.77 -25.62
N CYS A 148 -17.60 17.44 -25.76
CA CYS A 148 -17.85 16.76 -27.04
C CYS A 148 -19.36 16.58 -27.25
N PRO A 149 -20.00 17.28 -28.21
CA PRO A 149 -21.44 17.22 -28.41
C PRO A 149 -21.85 15.99 -29.23
N VAL A 150 -21.47 14.79 -28.80
CA VAL A 150 -21.77 13.53 -29.51
C VAL A 150 -23.22 13.08 -29.27
N LYS A 151 -23.86 12.56 -30.31
CA LYS A 151 -25.17 11.89 -30.29
C LYS A 151 -25.08 10.55 -31.01
N GLY A 152 -25.92 9.60 -30.63
CA GLY A 152 -26.03 8.28 -31.23
C GLY A 152 -26.70 7.28 -30.29
N TYR A 153 -27.16 6.16 -30.84
CA TYR A 153 -27.81 5.08 -30.11
C TYR A 153 -27.40 3.72 -30.72
N PRO A 154 -26.94 2.73 -29.92
CA PRO A 154 -26.63 2.84 -28.49
C PRO A 154 -25.58 3.92 -28.19
N THR A 155 -25.54 4.40 -26.94
CA THR A 155 -24.69 5.54 -26.55
C THR A 155 -23.24 5.35 -27.00
N PRO A 156 -22.68 6.22 -27.87
CA PRO A 156 -21.33 6.07 -28.38
C PRO A 156 -20.28 6.20 -27.26
N LYS A 157 -19.22 5.41 -27.33
CA LYS A 157 -18.04 5.57 -26.46
C LYS A 157 -17.19 6.71 -26.98
N VAL A 158 -16.71 7.57 -26.08
CA VAL A 158 -15.92 8.75 -26.44
C VAL A 158 -14.48 8.56 -25.97
N ARG A 159 -13.52 9.06 -26.75
CA ARG A 159 -12.12 9.21 -26.38
C ARG A 159 -11.55 10.51 -26.93
N TRP A 160 -10.81 11.23 -26.10
CA TRP A 160 -10.08 12.43 -26.48
C TRP A 160 -8.64 12.11 -26.84
N GLU A 161 -8.19 12.62 -27.97
CA GLU A 161 -6.83 12.49 -28.46
C GLU A 161 -6.21 13.88 -28.67
N PHE A 162 -4.97 14.06 -28.23
CA PHE A 162 -4.17 15.25 -28.48
C PHE A 162 -3.13 14.97 -29.56
N TYR A 163 -2.99 15.92 -30.49
CA TYR A 163 -1.94 15.94 -31.49
C TYR A 163 -1.22 17.29 -31.45
N SER A 164 0.11 17.27 -31.37
CA SER A 164 0.89 18.50 -31.57
C SER A 164 0.70 19.02 -33.00
N ILE A 165 0.89 20.33 -33.23
CA ILE A 165 0.69 20.95 -34.56
C ILE A 165 1.56 20.29 -35.64
N ASN A 166 2.79 19.93 -35.27
CA ASN A 166 3.75 19.24 -36.14
C ASN A 166 3.48 17.73 -36.28
N GLY A 167 2.47 17.19 -35.61
CA GLY A 167 2.06 15.78 -35.68
C GLY A 167 3.00 14.79 -34.98
N THR A 168 4.05 15.25 -34.28
CA THR A 168 5.05 14.37 -33.67
C THR A 168 4.60 13.73 -32.36
N ILE A 169 3.67 14.36 -31.63
CA ILE A 169 3.18 13.89 -30.34
C ILE A 169 1.71 13.52 -30.49
N ARG A 170 1.36 12.28 -30.11
CA ARG A 170 -0.02 11.81 -29.98
C ARG A 170 -0.25 11.29 -28.57
N ARG A 171 -1.32 11.72 -27.90
CA ARG A 171 -1.69 11.27 -26.55
C ARG A 171 -3.20 11.02 -26.44
N THR A 172 -3.59 9.97 -25.74
CA THR A 172 -4.97 9.78 -25.27
C THR A 172 -5.15 10.54 -23.97
N LEU A 173 -6.20 11.37 -23.86
CA LEU A 173 -6.39 12.27 -22.72
C LEU A 173 -7.51 11.83 -21.76
N SER A 174 -8.66 11.44 -22.29
CA SER A 174 -9.87 11.15 -21.50
C SER A 174 -10.82 10.27 -22.28
N GLU A 175 -11.58 9.41 -21.59
CA GLU A 175 -12.68 8.61 -22.18
C GLU A 175 -14.07 9.18 -21.85
N LYS A 176 -14.11 10.39 -21.28
CA LYS A 176 -15.36 11.10 -20.94
C LYS A 176 -15.74 12.07 -22.07
N ALA A 177 -17.04 12.34 -22.20
CA ALA A 177 -17.54 13.33 -23.16
C ALA A 177 -17.02 14.75 -22.88
N GLN A 178 -16.72 15.09 -21.63
CA GLN A 178 -16.10 16.34 -21.23
C GLN A 178 -14.60 16.15 -20.96
N LEU A 179 -13.77 17.02 -21.55
CA LEU A 179 -12.33 17.11 -21.33
C LEU A 179 -12.03 18.34 -20.49
N ILE A 180 -11.42 18.13 -19.33
CA ILE A 180 -10.97 19.20 -18.44
C ILE A 180 -9.46 19.05 -18.21
N ILE A 181 -8.69 20.07 -18.59
CA ILE A 181 -7.24 20.16 -18.32
C ILE A 181 -7.01 21.39 -17.45
N SER A 182 -6.68 21.15 -16.19
CA SER A 182 -6.32 22.22 -15.24
C SER A 182 -4.93 22.75 -15.54
N ALA A 183 -4.77 24.07 -15.53
CA ALA A 183 -3.50 24.75 -15.71
C ALA A 183 -2.72 24.33 -16.99
N ILE A 184 -3.35 24.57 -18.15
CA ILE A 184 -2.82 24.20 -19.47
C ILE A 184 -1.41 24.77 -19.73
N GLN A 185 -0.52 23.96 -20.30
CA GLN A 185 0.87 24.33 -20.59
C GLN A 185 1.06 24.74 -22.05
N ALA A 186 2.12 25.52 -22.34
CA ALA A 186 2.44 25.95 -23.71
C ALA A 186 2.71 24.77 -24.67
N SER A 187 3.26 23.66 -24.16
CA SER A 187 3.48 22.43 -24.93
C SER A 187 2.18 21.69 -25.32
N GLU A 188 1.05 22.12 -24.78
CA GLU A 188 -0.28 21.57 -25.05
C GLU A 188 -1.02 22.37 -26.13
N HIS A 189 -0.33 23.32 -26.79
CA HIS A 189 -0.80 23.90 -28.03
C HIS A 189 -0.91 22.81 -29.12
N GLY A 190 -2.12 22.63 -29.66
CA GLY A 190 -2.33 21.61 -30.69
C GLY A 190 -3.79 21.30 -30.99
N TYR A 191 -3.99 20.14 -31.61
CA TYR A 191 -5.30 19.63 -31.99
C TYR A 191 -5.82 18.68 -30.94
N TYR A 192 -7.04 18.95 -30.47
CA TYR A 192 -7.78 18.12 -29.52
C TYR A 192 -8.94 17.47 -30.25
N VAL A 193 -8.90 16.15 -30.38
CA VAL A 193 -9.82 15.39 -31.22
C VAL A 193 -10.70 14.53 -30.33
N CYS A 194 -12.00 14.82 -30.31
CA CYS A 194 -12.99 13.91 -29.74
C CYS A 194 -13.30 12.83 -30.77
N VAL A 195 -12.98 11.58 -30.45
CA VAL A 195 -13.31 10.39 -31.23
C VAL A 195 -14.49 9.70 -30.57
N ALA A 196 -15.53 9.41 -31.33
CA ALA A 196 -16.72 8.72 -30.86
C ALA A 196 -16.95 7.45 -31.68
N ILE A 197 -17.15 6.33 -31.00
CA ILE A 197 -17.37 5.01 -31.62
C ILE A 197 -18.67 4.38 -31.12
N ASN A 198 -19.53 3.96 -32.04
CA ASN A 198 -20.73 3.18 -31.73
C ASN A 198 -20.39 1.67 -31.66
N PRO A 199 -21.04 0.85 -30.82
CA PRO A 199 -20.97 -0.62 -30.83
C PRO A 199 -20.98 -1.32 -32.20
N ASP A 200 -21.58 -0.74 -33.22
CA ASP A 200 -21.58 -1.27 -34.60
C ASP A 200 -20.29 -0.97 -35.40
N GLY A 201 -19.30 -0.31 -34.77
CA GLY A 201 -17.98 -0.03 -35.34
C GLY A 201 -17.86 1.28 -36.11
N GLU A 202 -18.90 2.13 -36.14
CA GLU A 202 -18.82 3.46 -36.76
C GLU A 202 -18.02 4.42 -35.87
N GLU A 203 -16.86 4.86 -36.35
CA GLU A 203 -15.98 5.84 -35.69
C GLU A 203 -16.06 7.19 -36.41
N LYS A 204 -16.37 8.26 -35.67
CA LYS A 204 -16.27 9.65 -36.16
C LYS A 204 -15.41 10.47 -35.22
N SER A 205 -14.78 11.51 -35.75
CA SER A 205 -13.96 12.43 -34.96
C SER A 205 -14.31 13.90 -35.20
N LEU A 206 -14.16 14.71 -34.14
CA LEU A 206 -14.36 16.14 -34.14
C LEU A 206 -13.10 16.81 -33.57
N ARG A 207 -12.50 17.73 -34.33
CA ARG A 207 -11.23 18.39 -33.98
C ARG A 207 -11.44 19.82 -33.49
N TYR A 208 -10.82 20.15 -32.37
CA TYR A 208 -10.65 21.50 -31.83
C TYR A 208 -9.18 21.94 -32.01
N VAL A 209 -8.96 23.20 -32.34
CA VAL A 209 -7.64 23.83 -32.39
C VAL A 209 -7.49 24.65 -31.12
N VAL A 210 -6.55 24.27 -30.26
CA VAL A 210 -6.29 25.00 -29.01
C VAL A 210 -4.97 25.74 -29.15
N ASN A 211 -5.08 27.07 -29.15
CA ASN A 211 -3.96 27.99 -29.19
C ASN A 211 -3.65 28.43 -27.76
N VAL A 212 -2.56 27.89 -27.21
CA VAL A 212 -2.12 28.27 -25.86
C VAL A 212 -1.27 29.54 -25.96
N GLU A 213 -1.84 30.63 -25.46
CA GLU A 213 -1.25 31.97 -25.47
C GLU A 213 -0.33 32.17 -24.26
N VAL A 214 0.89 32.65 -24.53
CA VAL A 214 1.92 32.87 -23.51
C VAL A 214 2.19 34.37 -23.40
N PRO A 215 1.84 35.02 -22.28
CA PRO A 215 2.14 36.44 -22.05
C PRO A 215 3.63 36.76 -22.19
N PRO A 216 3.99 37.99 -22.56
CA PRO A 216 5.37 38.36 -22.74
C PRO A 216 6.12 38.35 -21.41
N SER A 217 7.36 37.89 -21.44
CA SER A 217 8.28 37.83 -20.31
C SER A 217 9.68 38.20 -20.80
N ILE A 218 10.47 38.83 -19.93
CA ILE A 218 11.87 39.13 -20.20
C ILE A 218 12.69 38.37 -19.17
N ILE A 219 13.66 37.57 -19.63
CA ILE A 219 14.56 36.80 -18.78
C ILE A 219 15.99 37.22 -19.14
N PRO A 220 16.54 38.23 -18.45
CA PRO A 220 17.88 38.72 -18.75
C PRO A 220 18.95 37.75 -18.24
N GLU A 221 20.03 37.60 -19.00
CA GLU A 221 21.21 36.83 -18.59
C GLU A 221 22.01 37.56 -17.48
N GLU A 222 22.19 38.87 -17.65
CA GLU A 222 22.85 39.74 -16.67
C GLU A 222 22.12 41.10 -16.64
N LYS A 223 21.81 41.59 -15.43
CA LYS A 223 21.16 42.90 -15.23
C LYS A 223 22.16 43.99 -14.91
N ASN A 224 23.35 43.65 -14.39
CA ASN A 224 24.39 44.60 -14.02
C ASN A 224 25.54 44.52 -15.01
N ILE A 225 25.56 45.44 -15.96
CA ILE A 225 26.56 45.48 -17.02
C ILE A 225 27.69 46.38 -16.56
N VAL A 226 28.89 45.80 -16.40
CA VAL A 226 30.09 46.53 -16.00
C VAL A 226 31.03 46.61 -17.20
N ALA A 227 31.47 47.81 -17.54
CA ALA A 227 32.47 48.04 -18.58
C ALA A 227 33.46 49.11 -18.13
N VAL A 228 34.59 49.20 -18.81
CA VAL A 228 35.65 50.16 -18.47
C VAL A 228 35.67 51.29 -19.50
N VAL A 229 35.99 52.51 -19.06
CA VAL A 229 36.17 53.65 -19.98
C VAL A 229 37.20 53.30 -21.06
N GLY A 230 36.80 53.41 -22.33
CA GLY A 230 37.65 53.13 -23.50
C GLY A 230 37.45 51.75 -24.11
N ASP A 231 36.54 50.92 -23.58
CA ASP A 231 36.17 49.64 -24.22
C ASP A 231 35.58 49.88 -25.62
N ILE A 232 35.88 48.96 -26.56
CA ILE A 232 35.52 49.07 -27.97
C ILE A 232 33.99 49.09 -28.16
N GLY A 233 33.26 48.33 -27.34
CA GLY A 233 31.80 48.33 -27.28
C GLY A 233 31.22 47.33 -26.30
N ILE A 234 29.92 47.46 -26.01
CA ILE A 234 29.16 46.59 -25.11
C ILE A 234 27.87 46.17 -25.82
N ARG A 235 27.39 44.95 -25.58
CA ARG A 235 26.15 44.42 -26.14
C ARG A 235 25.23 43.98 -25.00
N ILE A 236 23.98 44.44 -25.01
CA ILE A 236 22.97 44.13 -24.00
C ILE A 236 21.76 43.51 -24.70
N PRO A 237 21.66 42.16 -24.70
CA PRO A 237 20.51 41.49 -25.29
C PRO A 237 19.28 41.66 -24.42
N CYS A 238 18.11 41.77 -25.05
CA CYS A 238 16.83 41.69 -24.36
C CYS A 238 16.12 40.38 -24.71
N ASN A 239 16.49 39.34 -23.97
CA ASN A 239 15.94 38.00 -24.14
C ASN A 239 14.48 37.97 -23.66
N SER A 240 13.57 38.07 -24.62
CA SER A 240 12.12 38.06 -24.38
C SER A 240 11.47 36.80 -24.96
N TYR A 241 10.43 36.34 -24.27
CA TYR A 241 9.65 35.17 -24.63
C TYR A 241 8.17 35.50 -24.57
N GLY A 242 7.39 34.96 -25.50
CA GLY A 242 5.95 35.12 -25.56
C GLY A 242 5.42 34.53 -26.85
N ASP A 243 4.16 34.12 -26.83
CA ASP A 243 3.42 33.67 -28.01
C ASP A 243 2.02 34.31 -27.96
N PRO A 244 1.75 35.33 -28.79
CA PRO A 244 2.54 35.81 -29.93
C PRO A 244 3.89 36.45 -29.58
N LYS A 245 4.87 36.34 -30.50
CA LYS A 245 6.24 36.85 -30.30
C LYS A 245 6.23 38.36 -29.99
N PRO A 246 6.79 38.80 -28.84
CA PRO A 246 6.75 40.20 -28.44
C PRO A 246 7.66 41.09 -29.30
N THR A 247 7.25 42.34 -29.48
CA THR A 247 8.08 43.40 -30.06
C THR A 247 8.93 44.08 -28.99
N ILE A 248 10.18 44.39 -29.32
CA ILE A 248 11.19 44.89 -28.37
C ILE A 248 11.56 46.34 -28.64
N SER A 249 11.62 47.14 -27.57
CA SER A 249 12.08 48.53 -27.58
C SER A 249 12.88 48.86 -26.31
N TRP A 250 13.71 49.90 -26.38
CA TRP A 250 14.56 50.34 -25.27
C TRP A 250 14.22 51.76 -24.85
N ILE A 251 14.28 52.03 -23.54
CA ILE A 251 14.04 53.33 -22.93
C ILE A 251 15.26 53.71 -22.08
N TYR A 252 15.72 54.96 -22.22
CA TYR A 252 16.73 55.55 -21.36
C TYR A 252 16.23 56.91 -20.87
N GLN A 253 16.33 57.17 -19.56
CA GLN A 253 15.85 58.43 -18.96
C GLN A 253 14.40 58.79 -19.31
N GLY A 254 13.54 57.79 -19.45
CA GLY A 254 12.12 57.96 -19.78
C GLY A 254 11.82 58.22 -21.26
N GLN A 255 12.83 58.24 -22.14
CA GLN A 255 12.66 58.44 -23.59
C GLN A 255 13.00 57.16 -24.37
N PRO A 256 12.25 56.82 -25.43
CA PRO A 256 12.58 55.69 -26.29
C PRO A 256 13.89 55.95 -27.06
N LEU A 257 14.76 54.96 -27.11
CA LEU A 257 16.01 55.03 -27.87
C LEU A 257 15.73 54.85 -29.37
N ALA A 258 16.34 55.70 -30.19
CA ALA A 258 16.32 55.57 -31.66
C ALA A 258 17.57 54.84 -32.16
N THR A 259 17.48 54.17 -33.32
CA THR A 259 18.64 53.57 -34.01
C THR A 259 19.53 54.65 -34.63
N GLY A 260 20.85 54.39 -34.71
CA GLY A 260 21.81 55.27 -35.39
C GLY A 260 22.37 56.45 -34.56
N ASN A 261 22.43 56.33 -33.23
CA ASN A 261 23.10 57.33 -32.37
C ASN A 261 24.64 57.18 -32.43
N GLU A 262 25.39 58.26 -32.14
CA GLU A 262 26.86 58.25 -32.11
C GLU A 262 27.42 57.28 -31.04
N TYR A 263 26.71 57.11 -29.92
CA TYR A 263 27.17 56.36 -28.74
C TYR A 263 26.51 55.00 -28.57
N TYR A 264 25.33 54.79 -29.16
CA TYR A 264 24.59 53.54 -29.08
C TYR A 264 23.82 53.22 -30.37
N ASP A 265 23.46 51.96 -30.55
CA ASP A 265 22.67 51.48 -31.69
C ASP A 265 21.86 50.23 -31.32
N MET A 266 21.01 49.75 -32.22
CA MET A 266 20.33 48.47 -32.04
C MET A 266 20.54 47.54 -33.23
N GLU A 267 20.71 46.26 -32.94
CA GLU A 267 20.80 45.23 -33.97
C GLU A 267 19.42 44.78 -34.48
N SER A 268 19.43 43.90 -35.49
CA SER A 268 18.21 43.36 -36.09
C SER A 268 17.30 42.61 -35.10
N ASP A 269 17.88 42.01 -34.06
CA ASP A 269 17.18 41.34 -32.95
C ASP A 269 16.79 42.30 -31.81
N ARG A 270 17.07 43.61 -31.97
CA ARG A 270 16.88 44.67 -30.98
C ARG A 270 17.80 44.57 -29.74
N THR A 271 18.93 43.90 -29.86
CA THR A 271 20.04 43.99 -28.90
C THR A 271 20.60 45.41 -28.89
N LEU A 272 20.72 46.02 -27.70
CA LEU A 272 21.30 47.37 -27.54
C LEU A 272 22.83 47.27 -27.56
N ILE A 273 23.48 48.07 -28.40
CA ILE A 273 24.94 48.12 -28.50
C ILE A 273 25.48 49.50 -28.17
N PHE A 274 26.52 49.59 -27.36
CA PHE A 274 27.28 50.81 -27.12
C PHE A 274 28.58 50.80 -27.93
N LYS A 275 28.92 51.93 -28.55
CA LYS A 275 30.15 52.12 -29.36
C LYS A 275 31.10 53.04 -28.59
N ASN A 276 32.38 52.67 -28.48
CA ASN A 276 33.43 53.47 -27.82
C ASN A 276 33.01 53.97 -26.41
N VAL A 277 33.09 53.07 -25.42
CA VAL A 277 32.47 53.21 -24.10
C VAL A 277 33.03 54.42 -23.35
N LYS A 278 32.15 55.39 -23.06
CA LYS A 278 32.43 56.59 -22.25
C LYS A 278 31.68 56.54 -20.94
N GLY A 279 32.14 57.27 -19.92
CA GLY A 279 31.42 57.38 -18.64
C GLY A 279 29.98 57.92 -18.79
N SER A 280 29.68 58.65 -19.85
CA SER A 280 28.36 59.26 -20.11
C SER A 280 27.26 58.26 -20.46
N VAL A 281 27.59 57.02 -20.87
CA VAL A 281 26.56 56.00 -21.17
C VAL A 281 26.12 55.23 -19.93
N ALA A 282 26.70 55.51 -18.76
CA ALA A 282 26.29 54.91 -17.50
C ALA A 282 24.83 55.28 -17.15
N GLY A 283 24.12 54.34 -16.53
CA GLY A 283 22.77 54.57 -16.04
C GLY A 283 21.85 53.37 -16.21
N MET A 284 20.56 53.61 -15.96
CA MET A 284 19.52 52.60 -15.99
C MET A 284 18.81 52.61 -17.36
N TYR A 285 18.84 51.48 -18.05
CA TYR A 285 18.15 51.26 -19.31
C TYR A 285 17.00 50.28 -19.09
N ALA A 286 15.84 50.54 -19.69
CA ALA A 286 14.71 49.63 -19.62
C ALA A 286 14.49 48.99 -20.98
N CYS A 287 14.50 47.65 -21.04
CA CYS A 287 13.95 46.93 -22.16
C CYS A 287 12.46 46.74 -21.97
N VAL A 288 11.68 46.91 -23.02
CA VAL A 288 10.24 46.73 -23.06
C VAL A 288 9.89 45.66 -24.08
N ALA A 289 9.17 44.64 -23.64
CA ALA A 289 8.61 43.58 -24.47
C ALA A 289 7.08 43.67 -24.45
N GLU A 290 6.49 43.82 -25.63
CA GLU A 290 5.06 44.08 -25.79
C GLU A 290 4.43 43.11 -26.79
N SER A 291 3.29 42.54 -26.41
CA SER A 291 2.40 41.77 -27.29
C SER A 291 0.94 42.13 -27.02
N ASP A 292 0.02 41.56 -27.79
CA ASP A 292 -1.43 41.69 -27.58
C ASP A 292 -1.93 41.17 -26.23
N LEU A 293 -1.11 40.37 -25.53
CA LEU A 293 -1.40 39.83 -24.20
C LEU A 293 -0.92 40.72 -23.05
N GLY A 294 -0.13 41.74 -23.33
CA GLY A 294 0.34 42.68 -22.33
C GLY A 294 1.71 43.26 -22.63
N LYS A 295 2.22 44.00 -21.65
CA LYS A 295 3.48 44.73 -21.73
C LYS A 295 4.28 44.52 -20.46
N VAL A 296 5.53 44.13 -20.62
CA VAL A 296 6.48 43.94 -19.51
C VAL A 296 7.76 44.73 -19.78
N PHE A 297 8.43 45.12 -18.70
CA PHE A 297 9.70 45.83 -18.78
C PHE A 297 10.70 45.23 -17.79
N GLU A 298 11.98 45.30 -18.14
CA GLU A 298 13.09 44.92 -17.27
C GLU A 298 14.20 45.97 -17.33
N TYR A 299 14.87 46.17 -16.20
CA TYR A 299 15.88 47.21 -16.04
C TYR A 299 17.29 46.62 -16.02
N PHE A 300 18.18 47.29 -16.74
CA PHE A 300 19.60 46.99 -16.86
C PHE A 300 20.41 48.16 -16.35
N ASN A 301 21.26 47.89 -15.36
CA ASN A 301 22.14 48.87 -14.76
C ASN A 301 23.50 48.83 -15.45
N VAL A 302 23.82 49.87 -16.21
CA VAL A 302 25.11 50.00 -16.90
C VAL A 302 26.04 50.84 -16.02
N LYS A 303 27.07 50.19 -15.48
CA LYS A 303 28.13 50.82 -14.68
C LYS A 303 29.41 50.90 -15.48
N ILE A 304 29.93 52.12 -15.64
CA ILE A 304 31.22 52.35 -16.29
C ILE A 304 32.28 52.59 -15.22
N GLU A 305 33.27 51.70 -15.14
CA GLU A 305 34.38 51.77 -14.20
C GLU A 305 35.60 52.46 -14.82
N ALA A 306 36.40 53.09 -13.95
CA ALA A 306 37.71 53.59 -14.32
C ALA A 306 38.74 52.45 -14.33
N PHE A 307 39.75 52.54 -15.19
CA PHE A 307 40.84 51.56 -15.26
C PHE A 307 41.52 51.36 -13.88
N PRO A 308 41.86 50.12 -13.45
CA PRO A 308 42.30 49.84 -12.09
C PRO A 308 43.60 50.56 -11.68
N ARG A 309 43.70 50.95 -10.41
CA ARG A 309 44.95 51.40 -9.76
C ARG A 309 45.75 50.19 -9.23
N THR A 310 47.07 50.34 -9.09
CA THR A 310 47.98 49.31 -8.56
C THR A 310 47.54 48.74 -7.20
N SER A 311 47.41 47.41 -7.12
CA SER A 311 47.12 46.68 -5.88
C SER A 311 48.42 46.22 -5.22
N ASN A 312 48.70 46.73 -4.02
CA ASN A 312 49.85 46.31 -3.20
C ASN A 312 49.57 45.05 -2.35
N ILE A 313 48.40 44.42 -2.51
CA ILE A 313 47.95 43.28 -1.68
C ILE A 313 48.47 41.97 -2.30
N VAL A 314 49.13 41.15 -1.47
CA VAL A 314 49.57 39.80 -1.86
C VAL A 314 48.47 38.79 -1.50
N SER A 315 47.77 38.26 -2.51
CA SER A 315 46.76 37.21 -2.31
C SER A 315 47.42 35.85 -2.09
N GLU A 316 46.73 34.91 -1.44
CA GLU A 316 47.22 33.53 -1.25
C GLU A 316 46.29 32.53 -1.94
N LYS A 317 46.87 31.49 -2.57
CA LYS A 317 46.12 30.41 -3.22
C LYS A 317 46.73 29.06 -2.87
N TYR A 318 45.90 28.13 -2.41
CA TYR A 318 46.31 26.77 -2.07
C TYR A 318 46.04 25.82 -3.24
N LEU A 319 46.97 24.92 -3.51
CA LEU A 319 46.87 23.89 -4.56
C LEU A 319 47.17 22.50 -3.97
N GLU A 320 46.47 21.46 -4.47
CA GLU A 320 46.67 20.07 -4.06
C GLU A 320 47.72 19.37 -4.93
N VAL A 321 48.58 18.54 -4.32
CA VAL A 321 49.65 17.83 -5.03
C VAL A 321 49.06 16.84 -6.03
N SER A 322 49.68 16.73 -7.21
CA SER A 322 49.27 15.87 -8.32
C SER A 322 47.94 16.24 -8.99
N GLN A 323 47.23 17.27 -8.53
CA GLN A 323 46.06 17.82 -9.21
C GLN A 323 46.47 18.93 -10.18
N SER A 324 45.73 19.07 -11.29
CA SER A 324 45.90 20.21 -12.18
C SER A 324 45.08 21.40 -11.68
N ALA A 325 45.63 22.61 -11.80
CA ALA A 325 44.98 23.81 -11.30
C ALA A 325 45.21 25.01 -12.24
N VAL A 326 44.20 25.86 -12.34
CA VAL A 326 44.26 27.13 -13.07
C VAL A 326 44.17 28.25 -12.05
N VAL A 327 45.09 29.21 -12.15
CA VAL A 327 45.22 30.33 -11.22
C VAL A 327 45.03 31.63 -12.01
N GLN A 328 43.96 32.35 -11.68
CA GLN A 328 43.58 33.62 -12.31
C GLN A 328 44.28 34.82 -11.65
N CYS A 329 44.44 35.91 -12.40
CA CYS A 329 45.12 37.09 -11.87
C CYS A 329 44.26 37.80 -10.83
N ASN A 330 44.87 38.24 -9.74
CA ASN A 330 44.17 38.93 -8.65
C ASN A 330 44.00 40.44 -8.89
N VAL A 331 44.42 40.92 -10.07
CA VAL A 331 44.17 42.29 -10.54
C VAL A 331 42.88 42.27 -11.35
N PRO A 332 41.89 43.14 -11.06
CA PRO A 332 40.72 43.27 -11.93
C PRO A 332 41.13 43.59 -13.37
N HIS A 333 40.58 42.87 -14.34
CA HIS A 333 40.90 43.03 -15.75
C HIS A 333 39.72 42.63 -16.63
N SER A 334 39.63 43.23 -17.82
CA SER A 334 38.66 42.93 -18.87
C SER A 334 39.16 41.80 -19.78
N ALA A 335 38.28 41.29 -20.66
CA ALA A 335 38.64 40.26 -21.62
C ALA A 335 39.65 40.73 -22.69
N THR A 336 39.76 42.04 -22.92
CA THR A 336 40.67 42.64 -23.90
C THR A 336 42.06 42.93 -23.33
N ASP A 337 42.27 42.78 -22.02
CA ASP A 337 43.54 43.07 -21.37
C ASP A 337 44.55 41.93 -21.54
N GLN A 338 45.83 42.28 -21.77
CA GLN A 338 46.90 41.29 -21.85
C GLN A 338 47.42 40.93 -20.46
N ILE A 339 47.42 39.64 -20.12
CA ILE A 339 47.86 39.13 -18.82
C ILE A 339 49.17 38.35 -18.97
N ARG A 340 50.17 38.66 -18.13
CA ARG A 340 51.46 37.96 -18.06
C ARG A 340 51.85 37.60 -16.63
N TRP A 341 52.26 36.35 -16.40
CA TRP A 341 52.70 35.86 -15.10
C TRP A 341 54.21 35.79 -14.98
N TYR A 342 54.73 36.13 -13.81
CA TYR A 342 56.15 36.11 -13.48
C TYR A 342 56.43 35.29 -12.22
N LYS A 343 57.50 34.49 -12.24
CA LYS A 343 58.13 33.92 -11.04
C LYS A 343 59.56 34.45 -10.95
N GLY A 344 59.84 35.29 -9.96
CA GLY A 344 61.08 36.07 -9.95
C GLY A 344 61.11 37.07 -11.10
N ARG A 345 62.08 36.93 -12.03
CA ARG A 345 62.20 37.76 -13.24
C ARG A 345 61.66 37.10 -14.52
N ASN A 346 61.37 35.79 -14.47
CA ASN A 346 61.01 35.02 -15.66
C ASN A 346 59.51 35.04 -15.90
N VAL A 347 59.09 35.22 -17.15
CA VAL A 347 57.70 35.04 -17.59
C VAL A 347 57.40 33.53 -17.59
N VAL A 348 56.31 33.13 -16.94
CA VAL A 348 55.94 31.72 -16.77
C VAL A 348 54.61 31.35 -17.44
N ALA A 349 53.74 32.33 -17.74
CA ALA A 349 52.49 32.11 -18.45
C ALA A 349 51.94 33.41 -19.09
N TYR A 350 51.10 33.24 -20.11
CA TYR A 350 50.25 34.27 -20.71
C TYR A 350 48.78 33.89 -20.46
N GLY A 351 47.94 34.86 -20.09
CA GLY A 351 46.57 34.56 -19.64
C GLY A 351 46.55 33.99 -18.22
N ASP A 352 45.86 32.86 -18.02
CA ASP A 352 45.81 32.16 -16.73
C ASP A 352 47.07 31.34 -16.46
N LEU A 353 47.46 31.23 -15.18
CA LEU A 353 48.59 30.42 -14.75
C LEU A 353 48.13 28.97 -14.53
N ILE A 354 48.55 28.06 -15.43
CA ILE A 354 48.14 26.65 -15.41
C ILE A 354 49.25 25.78 -14.81
N PHE A 355 48.89 24.97 -13.82
CA PHE A 355 49.71 23.90 -13.28
C PHE A 355 49.14 22.55 -13.74
N ASN A 356 49.86 21.84 -14.62
CA ASN A 356 49.54 20.45 -14.95
C ASN A 356 50.20 19.53 -13.91
N LYS A 357 49.38 18.87 -13.07
CA LYS A 357 49.83 18.05 -11.92
C LYS A 357 50.82 18.80 -11.00
N TYR A 358 50.26 19.67 -10.15
CA TYR A 358 51.02 20.52 -9.24
C TYR A 358 52.00 19.74 -8.34
N LYS A 359 53.21 20.29 -8.16
CA LYS A 359 54.26 19.79 -7.26
C LYS A 359 54.52 20.84 -6.18
N SER A 360 54.74 20.40 -4.93
CA SER A 360 55.00 21.30 -3.79
C SER A 360 56.23 22.22 -3.99
N SER A 361 57.22 21.78 -4.77
CA SER A 361 58.39 22.59 -5.16
C SER A 361 58.05 23.81 -6.03
N ARG A 362 56.87 23.85 -6.64
CA ARG A 362 56.39 25.00 -7.43
C ARG A 362 55.65 26.05 -6.60
N SER A 363 55.52 25.86 -5.28
CA SER A 363 55.05 26.90 -4.36
C SER A 363 55.92 28.17 -4.42
N GLY A 364 55.39 29.27 -3.89
CA GLY A 364 56.09 30.57 -3.81
C GLY A 364 55.31 31.74 -4.39
N LEU A 365 55.98 32.88 -4.51
CA LEU A 365 55.38 34.14 -4.97
C LEU A 365 55.41 34.24 -6.51
N TYR A 366 54.25 34.55 -7.08
CA TYR A 366 54.05 34.85 -8.49
C TYR A 366 53.49 36.28 -8.62
N LYS A 367 53.83 36.97 -9.70
CA LYS A 367 53.30 38.31 -10.00
C LYS A 367 52.54 38.25 -11.31
N CYS A 368 51.31 38.74 -11.36
CA CYS A 368 50.54 38.87 -12.60
C CYS A 368 50.52 40.34 -13.02
N ARG A 369 50.92 40.62 -14.26
CA ARG A 369 50.89 41.94 -14.86
C ARG A 369 49.78 41.96 -15.90
N VAL A 370 48.82 42.86 -15.70
CA VAL A 370 47.74 43.17 -16.64
C VAL A 370 48.13 44.44 -17.37
N SER A 371 48.02 44.45 -18.70
CA SER A 371 48.31 45.63 -19.52
C SER A 371 47.26 45.82 -20.60
N ASN A 372 46.85 47.08 -20.79
CA ASN A 372 46.11 47.53 -21.96
C ASN A 372 46.97 48.48 -22.80
N TYR A 373 46.40 49.06 -23.86
CA TYR A 373 47.12 49.97 -24.77
C TYR A 373 47.72 51.21 -24.07
N PHE A 374 47.18 51.61 -22.92
CA PHE A 374 47.56 52.86 -22.24
C PHE A 374 48.41 52.65 -20.98
N LYS A 375 48.20 51.57 -20.20
CA LYS A 375 48.82 51.34 -18.88
C LYS A 375 49.00 49.87 -18.55
N SER A 376 49.83 49.59 -17.55
CA SER A 376 49.98 48.25 -16.96
C SER A 376 49.93 48.28 -15.43
N VAL A 377 49.25 47.31 -14.83
CA VAL A 377 49.11 47.10 -13.39
C VAL A 377 49.66 45.73 -13.03
N THR A 378 50.33 45.62 -11.88
CA THR A 378 50.86 44.33 -11.40
C THR A 378 50.24 43.98 -10.05
N GLY A 379 49.79 42.74 -9.91
CA GLY A 379 49.38 42.11 -8.65
C GLY A 379 50.33 40.99 -8.26
N ALA A 380 50.28 40.59 -6.99
CA ALA A 380 51.12 39.54 -6.44
C ALA A 380 50.27 38.46 -5.77
N MET A 381 50.64 37.19 -6.00
CA MET A 381 49.96 36.03 -5.42
C MET A 381 50.94 34.96 -4.95
N ARG A 382 50.73 34.45 -3.74
CA ARG A 382 51.54 33.39 -3.14
C ARG A 382 50.83 32.04 -3.26
N ILE A 383 51.45 31.11 -3.99
CA ILE A 383 50.99 29.73 -4.15
C ILE A 383 51.51 28.89 -3.00
N LYS A 384 50.60 28.22 -2.27
CA LYS A 384 50.89 27.30 -1.16
C LYS A 384 50.36 25.90 -1.47
N THR A 385 50.92 24.90 -0.81
CA THR A 385 50.45 23.51 -0.92
C THR A 385 49.39 23.25 0.16
N GLY A 386 48.25 22.66 -0.24
CA GLY A 386 47.14 22.32 0.66
C GLY A 386 46.53 20.95 0.32
N PHE A 387 45.54 20.54 1.11
CA PHE A 387 44.75 19.34 0.90
C PHE A 387 43.28 19.56 1.33
N LYS A 388 42.37 18.82 0.69
CA LYS A 388 40.94 18.85 1.00
C LYS A 388 40.68 18.36 2.43
N PRO A 389 39.60 18.80 3.09
CA PRO A 389 39.30 18.34 4.44
C PRO A 389 39.14 16.82 4.50
N ARG A 390 39.50 16.22 5.63
CA ARG A 390 39.32 14.79 5.94
C ARG A 390 38.84 14.63 7.38
N PHE A 391 37.94 13.67 7.62
CA PHE A 391 37.52 13.33 8.99
C PHE A 391 38.63 12.56 9.72
N ALA A 392 38.84 12.89 10.99
CA ALA A 392 39.85 12.24 11.83
C ALA A 392 39.48 10.79 12.21
N TYR A 393 38.20 10.44 12.14
CA TYR A 393 37.65 9.13 12.49
C TYR A 393 36.80 8.56 11.34
N PRO A 394 36.68 7.22 11.20
CA PRO A 394 35.84 6.60 10.17
C PRO A 394 34.36 6.97 10.37
N THR A 395 33.64 7.13 9.25
CA THR A 395 32.19 7.40 9.16
C THR A 395 31.38 6.18 9.61
N ILE A 396 31.40 5.88 10.91
CA ILE A 396 30.39 5.02 11.51
C ILE A 396 29.17 5.90 11.78
N GLN A 397 27.99 5.44 11.41
CA GLN A 397 26.74 6.12 11.73
C GLN A 397 26.54 6.01 13.24
N HIS A 398 26.74 7.12 13.95
CA HIS A 398 26.55 7.17 15.40
C HIS A 398 25.13 7.68 15.69
N ASP A 399 24.35 6.83 16.34
CA ASP A 399 23.07 7.21 16.94
C ASP A 399 23.35 7.70 18.36
N PHE A 400 22.94 8.94 18.67
CA PHE A 400 23.12 9.56 19.99
C PHE A 400 21.79 9.66 20.73
N MET A 401 21.81 9.42 22.04
CA MET A 401 20.65 9.50 22.91
C MET A 401 20.52 10.92 23.49
N PHE A 402 19.32 11.51 23.41
CA PHE A 402 19.06 12.89 23.82
C PHE A 402 19.34 13.19 25.31
N TYR A 403 19.31 12.19 26.20
CA TYR A 403 19.49 12.38 27.66
C TYR A 403 20.95 12.30 28.15
N GLU A 404 21.94 12.25 27.26
CA GLU A 404 23.35 12.42 27.69
C GLU A 404 23.56 13.85 28.21
N PRO A 405 23.92 14.04 29.50
CA PRO A 405 24.22 15.36 30.02
C PRO A 405 25.40 15.95 29.25
N ASN A 406 25.18 17.10 28.61
CA ASN A 406 26.13 17.76 27.70
C ASN A 406 26.39 17.02 26.37
N LEU A 407 25.36 16.48 25.72
CA LEU A 407 25.48 15.88 24.37
C LEU A 407 26.13 16.86 23.38
N CYS A 408 27.37 16.56 22.97
CA CYS A 408 28.13 17.35 22.02
C CYS A 408 28.54 16.50 20.80
N LEU A 409 28.06 16.89 19.63
CA LEU A 409 28.41 16.27 18.35
C LEU A 409 29.77 16.80 17.90
N ASN A 410 30.73 15.91 17.64
CA ASN A 410 32.07 16.29 17.22
C ASN A 410 32.32 15.90 15.76
N CYS A 411 32.75 16.88 14.98
CA CYS A 411 33.00 16.78 13.54
C CYS A 411 34.49 16.61 13.18
N GLY A 412 35.36 16.44 14.19
CA GLY A 412 36.83 16.32 14.10
C GLY A 412 37.41 16.17 12.70
N ASN A 413 38.08 17.20 12.20
CA ASN A 413 38.59 17.26 10.84
C ASN A 413 40.05 17.76 10.78
N SER A 414 40.73 17.36 9.72
CA SER A 414 42.06 17.88 9.34
C SER A 414 41.98 18.47 7.93
N ALA A 415 42.44 19.71 7.78
CA ALA A 415 42.40 20.45 6.52
C ALA A 415 43.51 21.49 6.44
N ASN A 416 44.04 21.73 5.24
CA ASN A 416 44.96 22.84 4.97
C ASN A 416 44.60 23.47 3.60
N PRO A 417 44.14 24.72 3.53
CA PRO A 417 44.00 25.69 4.61
C PRO A 417 42.92 25.28 5.61
N LYS A 418 42.94 25.92 6.79
CA LYS A 418 41.98 25.66 7.88
C LYS A 418 40.55 25.76 7.33
N ALA A 419 39.78 24.69 7.51
CA ALA A 419 38.41 24.62 7.00
C ALA A 419 37.43 25.44 7.84
N LYS A 420 36.37 25.92 7.20
CA LYS A 420 35.17 26.46 7.84
C LYS A 420 34.22 25.28 8.13
N ILE A 421 33.58 25.34 9.29
CA ILE A 421 32.64 24.32 9.76
C ILE A 421 31.26 24.94 9.86
N SER A 422 30.25 24.24 9.35
CA SER A 422 28.84 24.64 9.48
C SER A 422 27.98 23.47 9.89
N TRP A 423 27.03 23.74 10.78
CA TRP A 423 26.09 22.74 11.29
C TRP A 423 24.69 22.98 10.73
N TRP A 424 24.07 21.88 10.34
CA TRP A 424 22.74 21.84 9.75
C TRP A 424 21.88 20.87 10.55
N LYS A 425 20.59 21.18 10.65
CA LYS A 425 19.59 20.31 11.27
C LYS A 425 18.36 20.26 10.39
N ASN A 426 17.94 19.06 10.01
CA ASN A 426 16.80 18.86 9.10
C ASN A 426 16.87 19.78 7.86
N LYS A 427 18.08 19.93 7.29
CA LYS A 427 18.41 20.82 6.16
C LYS A 427 18.34 22.33 6.43
N MET A 428 18.13 22.77 7.67
CA MET A 428 18.22 24.17 8.07
C MET A 428 19.57 24.47 8.73
N LYS A 429 20.22 25.55 8.33
CA LYS A 429 21.50 25.95 8.89
C LYS A 429 21.32 26.52 10.30
N ILE A 430 22.08 26.00 11.26
CA ILE A 430 21.96 26.40 12.67
C ILE A 430 22.93 27.56 12.97
N VAL A 431 24.26 27.34 12.82
CA VAL A 431 25.34 28.31 13.13
C VAL A 431 26.63 27.95 12.36
N TYR A 432 27.56 28.90 12.21
CA TYR A 432 28.98 28.64 11.95
C TYR A 432 29.72 28.48 13.28
N SER A 433 30.17 27.27 13.64
CA SER A 433 30.79 27.01 14.95
C SER A 433 32.17 26.36 14.84
N THR A 434 32.74 26.01 16.00
CA THR A 434 33.89 25.12 16.14
C THR A 434 33.56 23.70 15.68
N ASP A 435 34.54 22.81 15.77
CA ASP A 435 34.44 21.38 15.49
C ASP A 435 33.34 20.64 16.29
N THR A 436 32.82 21.25 17.34
CA THR A 436 31.88 20.66 18.27
C THR A 436 30.57 21.46 18.32
N TYR A 437 29.43 20.78 18.22
CA TYR A 437 28.10 21.35 18.43
C TYR A 437 27.41 20.67 19.61
N CYS A 438 27.17 21.43 20.67
CA CYS A 438 26.48 20.94 21.86
C CYS A 438 24.97 21.19 21.76
N CYS A 439 24.20 20.12 21.82
CA CYS A 439 22.74 20.18 21.75
C CYS A 439 22.18 20.78 23.05
N LYS A 440 21.16 21.63 22.92
CA LYS A 440 20.37 22.05 24.09
C LYS A 440 19.56 20.86 24.59
N ASN A 441 19.40 20.71 25.90
CA ASN A 441 18.57 19.67 26.51
C ASN A 441 17.07 20.02 26.39
N VAL A 442 16.56 20.11 25.16
CA VAL A 442 15.14 20.34 24.82
C VAL A 442 14.70 19.41 23.69
N VAL A 443 13.44 18.95 23.73
CA VAL A 443 12.83 18.03 22.75
C VAL A 443 13.07 18.43 21.29
N SER A 444 13.09 19.74 21.01
CA SER A 444 13.36 20.25 19.67
C SER A 444 14.71 19.76 19.12
N SER A 445 15.68 19.38 19.97
CA SER A 445 17.02 18.89 19.63
C SER A 445 17.06 17.51 18.96
N ILE A 446 15.94 16.79 18.87
CA ILE A 446 15.85 15.52 18.16
C ILE A 446 15.86 15.74 16.65
N GLY A 447 16.46 14.82 15.90
CA GLY A 447 16.48 14.83 14.44
C GLY A 447 17.85 14.57 13.82
N GLU A 448 17.93 14.81 12.51
CA GLU A 448 19.15 14.64 11.73
C GLU A 448 19.99 15.91 11.79
N TYR A 449 21.25 15.75 12.21
CA TYR A 449 22.27 16.78 12.15
C TYR A 449 23.29 16.45 11.08
N GLU A 450 23.76 17.46 10.37
CA GLU A 450 24.82 17.33 9.39
C GLU A 450 25.90 18.37 9.69
N CYS A 451 27.12 17.89 9.91
CA CYS A 451 28.29 18.74 9.93
C CYS A 451 28.89 18.81 8.54
N VAL A 452 29.17 20.02 8.09
CA VAL A 452 29.77 20.30 6.79
C VAL A 452 31.09 21.02 7.01
N VAL A 453 32.18 20.44 6.49
CA VAL A 453 33.54 20.98 6.59
C VAL A 453 34.03 21.35 5.19
N GLU A 454 34.38 22.62 4.99
CA GLU A 454 34.76 23.16 3.69
C GLU A 454 36.02 24.04 3.76
N ASN A 455 36.91 23.90 2.77
CA ASN A 455 37.98 24.86 2.50
C ASN A 455 38.04 25.15 0.99
N ASP A 456 38.97 25.99 0.57
CA ASP A 456 39.11 26.42 -0.83
C ASP A 456 39.40 25.27 -1.82
N LEU A 457 39.67 24.06 -1.33
CA LEU A 457 40.00 22.87 -2.12
C LEU A 457 38.87 21.84 -2.17
N GLY A 458 37.91 21.88 -1.23
CA GLY A 458 36.82 20.91 -1.22
C GLY A 458 35.92 20.95 0.01
N LYS A 459 34.89 20.12 -0.05
CA LYS A 459 33.80 20.02 0.94
C LYS A 459 33.52 18.56 1.25
N ILE A 460 33.38 18.24 2.54
CA ILE A 460 32.93 16.94 3.04
C ILE A 460 31.80 17.16 4.05
N SER A 461 30.96 16.14 4.27
CA SER A 461 29.94 16.18 5.31
C SER A 461 29.79 14.85 6.04
N GLN A 462 29.35 14.92 7.29
CA GLN A 462 29.06 13.79 8.16
C GLN A 462 27.73 14.00 8.85
N LYS A 463 26.91 12.94 8.90
CA LYS A 463 25.58 12.95 9.51
C LYS A 463 25.60 12.31 10.89
N PHE A 464 24.79 12.86 11.79
CA PHE A 464 24.55 12.41 13.15
C PHE A 464 23.04 12.33 13.38
N TYR A 465 22.57 11.31 14.09
CA TYR A 465 21.15 11.17 14.43
C TYR A 465 20.97 11.26 15.95
N VAL A 466 20.19 12.24 16.40
CA VAL A 466 19.81 12.38 17.82
C VAL A 466 18.40 11.83 17.97
N LYS A 467 18.24 10.73 18.71
CA LYS A 467 16.96 10.04 18.94
C LYS A 467 16.35 10.48 20.28
N GLY A 468 15.01 10.57 20.35
CA GLY A 468 14.26 10.81 21.58
C GLY A 468 14.05 9.53 22.41
N ASN A 469 13.67 9.65 23.69
CA ASN A 469 13.22 8.48 24.46
C ASN A 469 11.78 8.18 24.08
N ASP A 470 11.54 6.98 23.57
CA ASP A 470 10.21 6.39 23.53
C ASP A 470 9.63 6.36 24.96
N CYS A 471 8.31 6.46 25.08
CA CYS A 471 7.67 6.24 26.36
C CYS A 471 7.67 4.74 26.64
N LEU A 472 8.27 4.35 27.76
CA LEU A 472 8.46 2.98 28.17
C LEU A 472 7.53 2.68 29.34
N ILE A 473 6.37 2.09 29.04
CA ILE A 473 5.46 1.62 30.09
C ILE A 473 6.00 0.28 30.61
N ASP A 474 6.37 0.20 31.89
CA ASP A 474 6.88 -1.03 32.48
C ASP A 474 5.76 -2.09 32.54
N ILE A 475 5.95 -3.19 31.80
CA ILE A 475 5.02 -4.34 31.77
C ILE A 475 5.44 -5.48 32.70
N LYS A 476 6.50 -5.29 33.49
CA LYS A 476 6.92 -6.18 34.57
C LYS A 476 6.38 -5.77 35.93
N GLU A 477 5.91 -4.53 36.09
CA GLU A 477 5.12 -4.16 37.26
C GLU A 477 3.74 -4.83 37.18
N GLU A 478 3.19 -5.27 38.32
CA GLU A 478 1.95 -6.04 38.40
C GLU A 478 0.74 -5.25 37.86
N PHE A 479 0.51 -5.38 36.55
CA PHE A 479 -0.68 -4.86 35.88
C PHE A 479 -1.95 -5.53 36.45
N ASP A 480 -2.53 -4.92 37.48
CA ASP A 480 -3.88 -5.23 37.98
C ASP A 480 -4.98 -4.77 36.99
N ARG A 481 -6.24 -5.15 37.27
CA ARG A 481 -7.41 -4.79 36.45
C ARG A 481 -7.80 -3.30 36.46
N HIS A 482 -7.23 -2.54 37.38
CA HIS A 482 -7.45 -1.11 37.48
C HIS A 482 -6.43 -0.35 36.64
N HIS A 483 -5.49 -1.02 35.96
CA HIS A 483 -4.67 -0.34 34.97
C HIS A 483 -5.43 -0.14 33.65
N PRO A 484 -5.23 1.02 32.98
CA PRO A 484 -5.82 1.27 31.68
C PRO A 484 -5.38 0.28 30.61
N LEU A 485 -6.30 -0.08 29.72
CA LEU A 485 -5.97 -0.82 28.52
C LEU A 485 -5.27 0.10 27.52
N VAL A 486 -4.09 -0.30 27.06
CA VAL A 486 -3.31 0.46 26.07
C VAL A 486 -3.62 -0.04 24.66
N LEU A 487 -4.20 0.86 23.85
CA LEU A 487 -4.64 0.62 22.48
C LEU A 487 -3.87 1.52 21.50
N ASN A 488 -3.80 1.15 20.23
CA ASN A 488 -3.29 2.09 19.22
C ASN A 488 -4.31 3.20 18.89
N ARG A 489 -3.86 4.13 18.04
CA ARG A 489 -4.69 5.14 17.38
C ARG A 489 -5.93 4.64 16.63
N TYR A 490 -6.06 3.33 16.40
CA TYR A 490 -7.20 2.70 15.73
C TYR A 490 -8.08 1.89 16.69
N ASN A 491 -7.93 2.08 18.02
CA ASN A 491 -8.65 1.37 19.08
C ASN A 491 -8.47 -0.16 19.05
N LYS A 492 -7.39 -0.64 18.44
CA LYS A 492 -7.05 -2.06 18.45
C LYS A 492 -5.97 -2.34 19.49
N LEU A 493 -6.00 -3.56 20.03
CA LEU A 493 -4.89 -4.17 20.76
C LEU A 493 -3.71 -4.26 19.79
N SER A 494 -2.87 -3.23 19.76
CA SER A 494 -1.84 -3.04 18.74
C SER A 494 -0.47 -3.23 19.30
N ASP A 495 0.41 -3.66 18.41
CA ASP A 495 1.80 -4.00 18.69
C ASP A 495 2.66 -2.75 18.76
N PHE A 496 2.64 -2.07 19.90
CA PHE A 496 3.79 -1.28 20.30
C PHE A 496 4.98 -2.23 20.55
N SER A 497 6.18 -1.79 20.21
CA SER A 497 7.39 -2.61 20.37
C SER A 497 7.61 -2.93 21.85
N VAL A 498 7.96 -4.16 22.19
CA VAL A 498 8.37 -4.51 23.55
C VAL A 498 9.90 -4.52 23.65
N ILE A 499 10.46 -3.63 24.48
CA ILE A 499 11.90 -3.46 24.69
C ILE A 499 12.17 -3.75 26.17
N ASP A 500 12.94 -4.81 26.45
CA ASP A 500 13.37 -5.21 27.80
C ASP A 500 12.24 -5.30 28.84
N GLY A 501 11.05 -5.70 28.38
CA GLY A 501 9.82 -5.80 29.18
C GLY A 501 9.18 -4.45 29.50
N HIS A 502 9.32 -3.49 28.59
CA HIS A 502 8.52 -2.27 28.55
C HIS A 502 7.77 -2.20 27.22
N LEU A 503 6.54 -1.71 27.26
CA LEU A 503 5.79 -1.32 26.06
C LEU A 503 6.28 0.04 25.58
N ALA A 504 6.93 0.08 24.42
CA ALA A 504 7.55 1.28 23.87
C ALA A 504 6.62 2.01 22.89
N ILE A 505 6.19 3.20 23.29
CA ILE A 505 5.40 4.12 22.45
C ILE A 505 6.35 5.20 21.92
N PRO A 506 6.56 5.32 20.60
CA PRO A 506 7.51 6.28 20.06
C PRO A 506 7.19 7.71 20.46
N MET A 507 8.22 8.51 20.74
CA MET A 507 8.05 9.92 21.12
C MET A 507 7.24 10.70 20.07
N GLY A 508 6.28 11.52 20.52
CA GLY A 508 5.37 12.26 19.64
C GLY A 508 4.27 11.43 18.96
N HIS A 509 4.24 10.11 19.16
CA HIS A 509 3.07 9.29 18.80
C HIS A 509 2.05 9.28 19.94
N SER A 510 0.80 8.94 19.61
CA SER A 510 -0.26 8.79 20.61
C SER A 510 -0.73 7.35 20.73
N ALA A 511 -0.96 6.92 21.97
CA ALA A 511 -1.73 5.73 22.31
C ALA A 511 -3.13 6.14 22.79
N GLN A 512 -4.05 5.18 22.78
CA GLN A 512 -5.38 5.32 23.39
C GLN A 512 -5.37 4.54 24.69
N PHE A 513 -5.57 5.22 25.81
CA PHE A 513 -5.78 4.57 27.11
C PHE A 513 -7.27 4.43 27.35
N PHE A 514 -7.70 3.25 27.78
CA PHE A 514 -9.11 2.94 27.96
C PHE A 514 -9.40 2.36 29.34
N CYS A 515 -10.52 2.80 29.92
CA CYS A 515 -11.12 2.25 31.12
C CYS A 515 -12.61 2.02 30.89
N GLN A 516 -13.14 0.94 31.47
CA GLN A 516 -14.58 0.75 31.58
C GLN A 516 -15.10 1.78 32.59
N GLY A 517 -15.91 2.74 32.13
CA GLY A 517 -16.33 3.88 32.95
C GLY A 517 -15.37 5.06 32.85
N SER A 518 -14.62 5.36 33.91
CA SER A 518 -13.73 6.53 33.97
C SER A 518 -12.41 6.25 34.70
N PHE A 519 -11.46 7.16 34.52
CA PHE A 519 -10.17 7.12 35.21
C PHE A 519 -10.29 7.80 36.58
N ASN A 520 -9.34 7.52 37.47
CA ASN A 520 -9.20 8.19 38.75
C ASN A 520 -9.07 9.73 38.58
N LYS A 521 -8.38 10.17 37.52
CA LYS A 521 -8.12 11.59 37.23
C LYS A 521 -9.03 12.21 36.17
N PHE A 522 -9.56 11.43 35.24
CA PHE A 522 -10.35 11.91 34.10
C PHE A 522 -11.71 11.22 34.01
N THR A 523 -12.72 11.94 33.54
CA THR A 523 -14.10 11.43 33.42
C THR A 523 -14.36 10.61 32.16
N ASP A 524 -13.57 10.82 31.11
CA ASP A 524 -13.72 10.10 29.84
C ASP A 524 -13.34 8.62 30.00
N SER A 525 -14.02 7.72 29.26
CA SER A 525 -13.68 6.28 29.22
C SER A 525 -12.48 5.97 28.34
N SER A 526 -12.11 6.90 27.45
CA SER A 526 -11.00 6.77 26.52
C SER A 526 -10.22 8.08 26.44
N LEU A 527 -8.90 7.99 26.62
CA LEU A 527 -7.99 9.12 26.64
C LEU A 527 -6.92 8.95 25.57
N LYS A 528 -6.78 9.97 24.72
CA LYS A 528 -5.64 10.06 23.79
C LYS A 528 -4.42 10.55 24.54
N ALA A 529 -3.40 9.71 24.65
CA ALA A 529 -2.17 9.95 25.38
C ALA A 529 -0.99 10.12 24.42
N GLU A 530 -0.46 11.33 24.30
CA GLU A 530 0.72 11.62 23.48
C GLU A 530 2.00 11.40 24.28
N CYS A 531 2.94 10.63 23.73
CA CYS A 531 4.18 10.32 24.43
C CYS A 531 5.08 11.57 24.59
N VAL A 532 5.48 11.86 25.83
CA VAL A 532 6.43 12.92 26.17
C VAL A 532 7.81 12.32 26.46
N GLU A 533 7.97 11.61 27.58
CA GLU A 533 9.21 10.94 27.96
C GLU A 533 8.96 9.87 29.04
N SER A 534 9.74 8.78 29.06
CA SER A 534 9.65 7.74 30.10
C SER A 534 8.21 7.19 30.27
N GLN A 535 7.57 7.32 31.43
CA GLN A 535 6.16 6.96 31.65
C GLN A 535 5.20 8.17 31.58
N ILE A 536 5.68 9.33 31.12
CA ILE A 536 4.92 10.57 31.11
C ILE A 536 4.23 10.77 29.75
N PHE A 537 2.91 10.94 29.80
CA PHE A 537 2.06 11.19 28.65
C PHE A 537 1.33 12.52 28.78
N LYS A 538 1.16 13.20 27.64
CA LYS A 538 0.33 14.39 27.56
C LYS A 538 -1.11 13.98 27.23
N ILE A 539 -2.03 14.25 28.14
CA ILE A 539 -3.47 13.95 28.03
C ILE A 539 -4.23 15.25 28.29
N ASN A 540 -5.08 15.67 27.35
CA ASN A 540 -5.85 16.93 27.43
C ASN A 540 -5.00 18.17 27.79
N GLY A 541 -3.73 18.19 27.38
CA GLY A 541 -2.80 19.29 27.65
C GLY A 541 -1.98 19.16 28.94
N GLU A 542 -2.32 18.21 29.82
CA GLU A 542 -1.63 17.97 31.09
C GLU A 542 -0.63 16.81 30.97
N GLN A 543 0.50 16.89 31.67
CA GLN A 543 1.44 15.77 31.79
C GLN A 543 0.98 14.80 32.90
N VAL A 544 0.85 13.53 32.55
CA VAL A 544 0.33 12.47 33.39
C VAL A 544 1.29 11.30 33.37
N ASP A 545 1.72 10.87 34.54
CA ASP A 545 2.49 9.65 34.74
C ASP A 545 1.56 8.43 34.64
N PHE A 546 1.86 7.51 33.72
CA PHE A 546 1.06 6.32 33.46
C PHE A 546 0.89 5.44 34.70
N SER A 547 1.94 5.30 35.53
CA SER A 547 1.89 4.49 36.76
C SER A 547 0.83 4.98 37.76
N LYS A 548 0.47 6.27 37.70
CA LYS A 548 -0.53 6.91 38.58
C LYS A 548 -1.94 6.90 37.97
N LEU A 549 -2.08 6.53 36.71
CA LEU A 549 -3.34 6.52 36.00
C LEU A 549 -4.03 5.16 36.22
N LYS A 550 -5.21 5.18 36.83
CA LYS A 550 -5.98 3.97 37.15
C LYS A 550 -7.43 4.11 36.70
N CYS A 551 -8.04 3.02 36.26
CA CYS A 551 -9.49 2.88 36.10
C CYS A 551 -10.16 2.87 37.47
N LYS A 552 -11.25 3.63 37.62
CA LYS A 552 -12.06 3.59 38.86
C LYS A 552 -12.74 2.26 39.05
N GLU A 553 -13.21 1.67 37.95
CA GLU A 553 -13.80 0.34 37.91
C GLU A 553 -12.78 -0.63 37.33
N ALA A 554 -12.70 -1.82 37.93
CA ALA A 554 -11.96 -2.93 37.37
C ALA A 554 -12.51 -3.28 35.99
N LEU A 555 -11.61 -3.39 35.00
CA LEU A 555 -11.96 -3.92 33.68
C LEU A 555 -12.62 -5.31 33.83
N GLN A 556 -13.71 -5.53 33.09
CA GLN A 556 -14.46 -6.79 33.13
C GLN A 556 -14.29 -7.60 31.83
N PRO A 557 -14.14 -8.93 31.94
CA PRO A 557 -14.02 -9.80 30.80
C PRO A 557 -15.40 -9.98 30.14
N VAL A 558 -15.42 -10.05 28.82
CA VAL A 558 -16.65 -10.28 28.05
C VAL A 558 -16.51 -11.59 27.30
N THR A 559 -17.52 -12.46 27.44
CA THR A 559 -17.60 -13.72 26.73
C THR A 559 -18.89 -13.79 25.93
N ILE A 560 -18.78 -14.06 24.63
CA ILE A 560 -19.91 -14.13 23.70
C ILE A 560 -20.00 -15.56 23.15
N ASN A 561 -21.12 -16.25 23.42
CA ASN A 561 -21.44 -17.51 22.76
C ASN A 561 -21.98 -17.23 21.36
N LYS A 562 -21.36 -17.81 20.33
CA LYS A 562 -21.78 -17.66 18.93
C LYS A 562 -22.90 -18.62 18.54
N ASN A 563 -23.14 -19.66 19.32
CA ASN A 563 -24.00 -20.81 18.98
C ASN A 563 -23.60 -21.48 17.64
N GLU A 564 -22.36 -21.23 17.19
CA GLU A 564 -21.78 -21.84 16.00
C GLU A 564 -21.18 -23.20 16.39
N ASP A 565 -21.52 -24.25 15.62
CA ASP A 565 -20.96 -25.57 15.83
C ASP A 565 -19.53 -25.67 15.29
N CYS A 566 -18.64 -26.19 16.13
CA CYS A 566 -17.22 -26.34 15.82
C CYS A 566 -16.72 -27.79 15.87
N ALA A 567 -17.60 -28.73 16.22
CA ALA A 567 -17.24 -30.15 16.39
C ALA A 567 -18.41 -31.09 16.05
N ASN A 568 -19.01 -30.93 14.87
CA ASN A 568 -20.03 -31.84 14.30
C ASN A 568 -21.22 -32.07 15.26
N GLY A 569 -21.78 -31.00 15.80
CA GLY A 569 -22.90 -30.94 16.74
C GLY A 569 -22.50 -31.05 18.21
N ASN A 570 -21.21 -31.27 18.51
CA ASN A 570 -20.73 -31.49 19.87
C ASN A 570 -20.03 -30.28 20.49
N GLY A 571 -19.72 -29.24 19.71
CA GLY A 571 -18.94 -28.08 20.15
C GLY A 571 -19.67 -26.76 19.94
N GLU A 572 -19.30 -25.74 20.71
CA GLU A 572 -19.75 -24.35 20.55
C GLU A 572 -18.58 -23.39 20.59
N ILE A 573 -18.62 -22.35 19.76
CA ILE A 573 -17.63 -21.27 19.78
C ILE A 573 -17.99 -20.21 20.83
N PHE A 574 -17.07 -19.98 21.76
CA PHE A 574 -17.08 -18.86 22.70
C PHE A 574 -15.97 -17.88 22.35
N ARG A 575 -16.30 -16.61 22.17
CA ARG A 575 -15.33 -15.52 21.94
C ARG A 575 -15.04 -14.81 23.26
N ILE A 576 -13.77 -14.71 23.62
CA ILE A 576 -13.31 -14.08 24.86
C ILE A 576 -12.61 -12.76 24.50
N GLY A 577 -13.02 -11.68 25.15
CA GLY A 577 -12.52 -10.35 24.82
C GLY A 577 -12.93 -9.29 25.82
N ILE A 578 -12.88 -8.04 25.36
CA ILE A 578 -13.16 -6.84 26.15
C ILE A 578 -14.05 -5.93 25.32
N ASN A 579 -15.01 -5.22 25.94
CA ASN A 579 -15.81 -4.24 25.23
C ASN A 579 -15.16 -2.85 25.31
N VAL A 580 -14.71 -2.32 24.17
CA VAL A 580 -14.09 -0.99 24.03
C VAL A 580 -14.85 -0.24 22.94
N ASN A 581 -16.04 0.26 23.25
CA ASN A 581 -17.06 0.74 22.29
C ASN A 581 -17.56 -0.34 21.30
N GLU A 582 -16.68 -1.23 20.85
CA GLU A 582 -16.93 -2.47 20.13
C GLU A 582 -16.27 -3.66 20.85
N PHE A 583 -16.73 -4.88 20.54
CA PHE A 583 -16.16 -6.09 21.11
C PHE A 583 -14.78 -6.40 20.49
N LEU A 584 -13.73 -6.19 21.28
CA LEU A 584 -12.35 -6.58 20.94
C LEU A 584 -12.10 -8.02 21.37
N GLU A 585 -12.14 -8.93 20.41
CA GLU A 585 -11.78 -10.33 20.61
C GLU A 585 -10.27 -10.48 20.86
N VAL A 586 -9.92 -11.24 21.90
CA VAL A 586 -8.53 -11.59 22.24
C VAL A 586 -8.21 -13.00 21.76
N TYR A 587 -9.12 -13.93 22.05
CA TYR A 587 -9.08 -15.31 21.54
C TYR A 587 -10.50 -15.89 21.54
N HIS A 588 -10.70 -17.01 20.86
CA HIS A 588 -11.93 -17.79 20.98
C HIS A 588 -11.63 -19.27 21.16
N VAL A 589 -12.62 -19.99 21.68
CA VAL A 589 -12.51 -21.39 22.08
C VAL A 589 -13.67 -22.17 21.49
N CYS A 590 -13.38 -23.33 20.92
CA CYS A 590 -14.36 -24.38 20.69
C CYS A 590 -14.52 -25.25 21.93
N PHE A 591 -15.69 -25.18 22.58
CA PHE A 591 -15.96 -25.86 23.84
C PHE A 591 -16.94 -27.01 23.65
N HIS A 592 -16.62 -28.20 24.18
CA HIS A 592 -17.45 -29.39 23.99
C HIS A 592 -18.65 -29.39 24.93
N ARG A 593 -19.87 -29.43 24.37
CA ARG A 593 -21.15 -29.34 25.11
C ARG A 593 -21.31 -30.40 26.21
N LYS A 594 -21.05 -31.67 25.87
CA LYS A 594 -21.20 -32.83 26.77
C LYS A 594 -20.00 -33.09 27.68
N LEU A 595 -18.79 -33.01 27.13
CA LEU A 595 -17.56 -33.34 27.86
C LEU A 595 -17.08 -32.18 28.74
N LYS A 596 -17.63 -30.98 28.57
CA LYS A 596 -17.32 -29.78 29.35
C LYS A 596 -15.82 -29.46 29.37
N ILE A 597 -15.15 -29.67 28.24
CA ILE A 597 -13.73 -29.35 28.05
C ILE A 597 -13.56 -28.51 26.77
N PRO A 598 -12.55 -27.64 26.70
CA PRO A 598 -12.19 -27.03 25.44
C PRO A 598 -11.53 -28.05 24.51
N LEU A 599 -11.90 -27.99 23.24
CA LEU A 599 -11.32 -28.82 22.17
C LEU A 599 -10.14 -28.12 21.53
N TYR A 600 -10.29 -26.83 21.22
CA TYR A 600 -9.22 -25.98 20.73
C TYR A 600 -9.51 -24.51 21.01
N ALA A 601 -8.47 -23.70 20.96
CA ALA A 601 -8.51 -22.26 21.01
C ALA A 601 -7.72 -21.66 19.84
N GLU A 602 -8.13 -20.47 19.41
CA GLU A 602 -7.52 -19.72 18.32
C GLU A 602 -7.16 -18.31 18.76
N TYR A 603 -5.97 -17.86 18.39
CA TYR A 603 -5.47 -16.54 18.70
C TYR A 603 -4.33 -16.15 17.76
N ASN A 604 -4.03 -14.85 17.73
CA ASN A 604 -2.89 -14.32 16.99
C ASN A 604 -1.70 -14.12 17.94
N LEU A 605 -0.62 -14.87 17.70
CA LEU A 605 0.65 -14.66 18.39
C LEU A 605 1.40 -13.51 17.72
N LYS A 606 1.63 -12.46 18.52
CA LYS A 606 2.22 -11.21 18.04
C LYS A 606 3.66 -11.07 18.53
N ALA A 607 4.46 -10.31 17.79
CA ALA A 607 5.86 -10.07 18.15
C ALA A 607 6.03 -9.32 19.48
N SER A 608 5.02 -8.53 19.88
CA SER A 608 4.94 -7.86 21.18
C SER A 608 4.93 -8.86 22.36
N ALA A 609 4.47 -10.10 22.16
CA ALA A 609 4.48 -11.14 23.19
C ALA A 609 5.90 -11.63 23.57
N ALA A 610 6.90 -11.36 22.73
CA ALA A 610 8.25 -11.87 22.93
C ALA A 610 9.10 -10.95 23.82
N GLY A 611 8.97 -11.15 25.13
CA GLY A 611 9.69 -10.38 26.15
C GLY A 611 8.83 -9.95 27.33
N VAL A 612 7.56 -10.35 27.36
CA VAL A 612 6.69 -10.17 28.53
C VAL A 612 7.20 -11.10 29.64
N SER A 613 7.82 -10.51 30.66
CA SER A 613 8.14 -11.21 31.91
C SER A 613 6.90 -11.17 32.78
N CYS A 614 6.44 -12.34 33.21
CA CYS A 614 5.23 -12.50 34.01
C CYS A 614 5.40 -11.82 35.37
N ALA A 615 4.84 -10.62 35.53
CA ALA A 615 4.24 -10.27 36.80
C ALA A 615 3.00 -11.16 36.90
N SER A 616 2.94 -12.09 37.85
CA SER A 616 1.81 -13.02 37.98
C SER A 616 0.53 -12.20 38.06
N PRO A 617 -0.32 -12.17 37.02
CA PRO A 617 -1.54 -11.41 37.11
C PRO A 617 -2.35 -11.99 38.27
N GLU A 618 -3.01 -11.12 39.00
CA GLU A 618 -3.98 -11.44 40.02
C GLU A 618 -4.83 -12.63 39.50
N LYS A 619 -4.76 -13.80 40.17
CA LYS A 619 -5.41 -15.04 39.72
C LYS A 619 -6.89 -14.99 40.04
N TRP A 620 -7.64 -14.13 39.38
CA TRP A 620 -9.09 -14.01 39.59
C TRP A 620 -9.83 -14.42 38.32
N PHE A 621 -10.58 -15.51 38.42
CA PHE A 621 -11.69 -15.84 37.54
C PHE A 621 -12.52 -16.93 38.24
N ASN A 622 -13.32 -16.53 39.24
CA ASN A 622 -14.02 -17.48 40.13
C ASN A 622 -15.23 -18.19 39.48
N SER A 623 -15.70 -17.70 38.33
CA SER A 623 -16.81 -18.29 37.59
C SER A 623 -16.75 -17.85 36.13
N ASP A 624 -16.73 -18.81 35.21
CA ASP A 624 -16.96 -18.53 33.79
C ASP A 624 -18.46 -18.35 33.49
N VAL A 625 -18.80 -18.09 32.23
CA VAL A 625 -20.21 -18.03 31.77
C VAL A 625 -20.97 -19.34 32.05
N LEU A 626 -20.25 -20.42 32.33
CA LEU A 626 -20.80 -21.73 32.64
C LEU A 626 -20.88 -22.02 34.15
N ASN A 627 -20.52 -21.05 35.01
CA ASN A 627 -20.46 -21.16 36.48
C ASN A 627 -19.55 -22.30 37.00
N TYR A 628 -18.50 -22.68 36.27
CA TYR A 628 -17.52 -23.65 36.74
C TYR A 628 -16.42 -23.00 37.57
N ASN A 629 -16.04 -23.69 38.67
CA ASN A 629 -14.90 -23.33 39.49
C ASN A 629 -13.73 -24.30 39.20
N LYS A 630 -12.63 -23.78 38.66
CA LYS A 630 -11.45 -24.58 38.35
C LYS A 630 -10.84 -25.22 39.62
N ASP A 631 -10.79 -24.51 40.73
CA ASP A 631 -10.08 -24.96 41.93
C ASP A 631 -10.78 -26.17 42.58
N GLU A 632 -12.10 -26.30 42.38
CA GLU A 632 -12.84 -27.48 42.81
C GLU A 632 -12.55 -28.73 41.97
N MET A 633 -12.28 -28.55 40.67
CA MET A 633 -11.97 -29.64 39.74
C MET A 633 -10.53 -30.15 39.89
N TYR A 634 -9.63 -29.30 40.38
CA TYR A 634 -8.21 -29.60 40.56
C TYR A 634 -7.81 -29.93 42.01
N ASP A 635 -8.78 -30.29 42.87
CA ASP A 635 -8.49 -30.80 44.22
C ASP A 635 -7.74 -32.14 44.15
N CYS A 636 -6.49 -32.11 44.59
CA CYS A 636 -5.55 -33.22 44.47
C CYS A 636 -6.04 -34.50 45.18
N LYS A 637 -6.62 -34.34 46.37
CA LYS A 637 -7.13 -35.46 47.17
C LYS A 637 -8.31 -36.14 46.48
N GLN A 638 -9.26 -35.38 45.94
CA GLN A 638 -10.37 -35.92 45.16
C GLN A 638 -9.90 -36.63 43.89
N GLN A 639 -8.94 -36.05 43.17
CA GLN A 639 -8.42 -36.64 41.94
C GLN A 639 -7.78 -38.01 42.19
N ARG A 640 -6.90 -38.12 43.20
CA ARG A 640 -6.24 -39.40 43.52
C ARG A 640 -7.25 -40.46 43.96
N ASN A 641 -8.17 -40.12 44.87
CA ASN A 641 -9.21 -41.04 45.32
C ASN A 641 -10.05 -41.57 44.15
N HIS A 642 -10.41 -40.68 43.21
CA HIS A 642 -11.21 -41.07 42.05
C HIS A 642 -10.44 -41.98 41.08
N LEU A 643 -9.19 -41.65 40.77
CA LEU A 643 -8.34 -42.43 39.87
C LEU A 643 -8.00 -43.80 40.45
N THR A 644 -7.63 -43.87 41.74
CA THR A 644 -7.39 -45.14 42.43
C THR A 644 -8.62 -46.04 42.36
N ALA A 645 -9.83 -45.47 42.47
CA ALA A 645 -11.08 -46.21 42.29
C ALA A 645 -11.32 -46.68 40.84
N ILE A 646 -10.87 -45.95 39.82
CA ILE A 646 -10.97 -46.36 38.42
C ILE A 646 -9.95 -47.48 38.10
N ILE A 647 -8.69 -47.27 38.49
CA ILE A 647 -7.55 -48.13 38.11
C ILE A 647 -7.50 -49.39 38.98
N GLY A 648 -8.00 -49.33 40.21
CA GLY A 648 -8.04 -50.46 41.15
C GLY A 648 -6.70 -50.74 41.85
N ARG A 649 -5.77 -49.77 41.83
CA ARG A 649 -4.49 -49.76 42.54
C ARG A 649 -4.09 -48.33 42.86
N ASP A 650 -3.18 -48.16 43.81
CA ASP A 650 -2.64 -46.84 44.13
C ASP A 650 -1.90 -46.24 42.93
N MET A 651 -2.12 -44.93 42.72
CA MET A 651 -1.41 -44.17 41.70
C MET A 651 0.08 -44.11 42.01
N PRO A 652 0.98 -44.40 41.05
CA PRO A 652 2.42 -44.21 41.24
C PRO A 652 2.71 -42.72 41.47
N GLY A 653 3.52 -42.39 42.48
CA GLY A 653 3.88 -41.01 42.84
C GLY A 653 3.55 -40.62 44.28
N LYS A 654 4.01 -39.44 44.73
CA LYS A 654 3.75 -38.90 46.08
C LYS A 654 2.27 -38.48 46.26
N GLU A 655 1.79 -38.33 47.51
CA GLU A 655 0.39 -37.97 47.81
C GLU A 655 -0.04 -36.58 47.26
N ASP A 656 0.92 -35.69 47.04
CA ASP A 656 0.74 -34.34 46.47
C ASP A 656 0.89 -34.30 44.93
N GLU A 657 1.22 -35.42 44.29
CA GLU A 657 1.30 -35.52 42.82
C GLU A 657 -0.08 -35.79 42.22
N CYS A 658 -0.67 -34.76 41.62
CA CYS A 658 -2.02 -34.76 41.04
C CYS A 658 -2.02 -34.16 39.62
N PHE A 659 -3.18 -34.16 38.95
CA PHE A 659 -3.27 -33.52 37.64
C PHE A 659 -3.22 -32.01 37.79
N GLY A 660 -2.35 -31.37 37.01
CA GLY A 660 -2.35 -29.91 36.87
C GLY A 660 -3.45 -29.43 35.94
N SER A 661 -3.67 -28.12 35.95
CA SER A 661 -4.40 -27.41 34.90
C SER A 661 -3.42 -26.79 33.90
N ARG A 662 -3.76 -26.81 32.61
CA ARG A 662 -3.02 -26.09 31.56
C ARG A 662 -3.96 -25.17 30.81
N GLN A 663 -3.47 -23.99 30.46
CA GLN A 663 -4.15 -23.09 29.55
C GLN A 663 -3.82 -23.46 28.09
N LEU A 664 -4.83 -23.54 27.22
CA LEU A 664 -4.61 -23.70 25.79
C LEU A 664 -3.95 -22.45 25.20
N VAL A 665 -4.56 -21.28 25.44
CA VAL A 665 -3.96 -19.97 25.15
C VAL A 665 -3.06 -19.58 26.33
N ASN A 666 -1.75 -19.59 26.12
CA ASN A 666 -0.79 -19.21 27.14
C ASN A 666 -0.86 -17.70 27.41
N GLU A 667 -0.90 -17.28 28.67
CA GLU A 667 -0.92 -15.86 29.08
C GLU A 667 0.25 -15.04 28.49
N LYS A 668 1.42 -15.66 28.30
CA LYS A 668 2.60 -15.03 27.69
C LYS A 668 2.46 -14.80 26.19
N ASP A 669 1.46 -15.38 25.54
CA ASP A 669 1.20 -15.18 24.11
C ASP A 669 0.31 -13.96 23.84
N LEU A 670 -0.30 -13.39 24.88
CA LEU A 670 -1.20 -12.25 24.80
C LEU A 670 -0.49 -10.94 25.18
N PRO A 671 -1.01 -9.78 24.73
CA PRO A 671 -0.51 -8.47 25.16
C PRO A 671 -0.56 -8.34 26.68
N ALA A 672 0.46 -7.69 27.26
CA ALA A 672 0.59 -7.53 28.71
C ALA A 672 -0.61 -6.83 29.36
N GLY A 673 -0.89 -7.19 30.61
CA GLY A 673 -1.97 -6.63 31.43
C GLY A 673 -3.30 -7.37 31.29
N PHE A 674 -4.41 -6.63 31.21
CA PHE A 674 -5.76 -7.22 31.27
C PHE A 674 -6.02 -8.35 30.25
N PRO A 675 -5.53 -8.30 28.98
CA PRO A 675 -5.70 -9.41 28.05
C PRO A 675 -5.13 -10.75 28.56
N GLN A 676 -4.03 -10.74 29.32
CA GLN A 676 -3.45 -11.95 29.91
C GLN A 676 -4.36 -12.55 30.97
N MET A 677 -5.07 -11.72 31.74
CA MET A 677 -6.02 -12.20 32.75
C MET A 677 -7.16 -13.00 32.12
N LEU A 678 -7.50 -12.72 30.86
CA LEU A 678 -8.56 -13.45 30.15
C LEU A 678 -8.23 -14.93 29.94
N THR A 679 -6.96 -15.36 29.98
CA THR A 679 -6.59 -16.78 29.80
C THR A 679 -6.96 -17.65 30.99
N HIS A 680 -7.25 -17.05 32.15
CA HIS A 680 -7.63 -17.75 33.38
C HIS A 680 -9.08 -18.23 33.39
N SER A 681 -9.82 -18.01 32.29
CA SER A 681 -11.15 -18.58 32.07
C SER A 681 -11.14 -20.10 32.08
N TYR A 682 -12.15 -20.71 32.69
CA TYR A 682 -12.36 -22.17 32.65
C TYR A 682 -12.50 -22.69 31.22
N LEU A 683 -13.07 -21.89 30.31
CA LEU A 683 -13.15 -22.19 28.88
C LEU A 683 -11.76 -22.41 28.24
N ASN A 684 -10.67 -21.94 28.84
CA ASN A 684 -9.32 -22.09 28.31
C ASN A 684 -8.51 -23.19 29.03
N ILE A 685 -9.10 -23.90 30.00
CA ILE A 685 -8.38 -24.83 30.88
C ILE A 685 -8.59 -26.29 30.45
N ILE A 686 -7.51 -27.05 30.37
CA ILE A 686 -7.50 -28.51 30.17
C ILE A 686 -6.81 -29.24 31.33
N PRO A 687 -7.21 -30.48 31.64
CA PRO A 687 -6.46 -31.33 32.57
C PRO A 687 -5.14 -31.80 31.95
N GLN A 688 -4.06 -31.76 32.73
CA GLN A 688 -2.73 -32.21 32.32
C GLN A 688 -2.09 -33.15 33.35
N TRP A 689 -1.19 -34.02 32.85
CA TRP A 689 -0.31 -34.81 33.69
C TRP A 689 0.90 -33.98 34.14
N ASN A 690 1.24 -34.03 35.42
CA ASN A 690 2.45 -33.40 35.96
C ASN A 690 3.66 -34.31 35.67
N SER A 691 4.26 -34.19 34.48
CA SER A 691 5.43 -34.99 34.08
C SER A 691 6.51 -34.15 33.40
N ASP A 692 7.77 -34.62 33.43
CA ASP A 692 8.94 -33.94 32.84
C ASP A 692 8.79 -33.63 31.33
N SER A 693 7.95 -34.39 30.63
CA SER A 693 7.59 -34.13 29.22
C SER A 693 7.08 -32.72 28.96
N MET A 694 6.46 -32.06 29.95
CA MET A 694 5.88 -30.72 29.80
C MET A 694 6.92 -29.61 29.67
N LYS A 695 8.12 -29.81 30.23
CA LYS A 695 9.22 -28.83 30.12
C LYS A 695 9.54 -28.50 28.66
N ASN A 696 9.47 -29.51 27.78
CA ASN A 696 9.73 -29.34 26.35
C ASN A 696 8.64 -28.53 25.62
N TRP A 697 7.40 -28.54 26.11
CA TRP A 697 6.33 -27.71 25.54
C TRP A 697 6.45 -26.26 25.98
N ASP A 698 6.84 -26.01 27.22
CA ASP A 698 7.10 -24.64 27.69
C ASP A 698 8.30 -24.02 26.95
N ILE A 699 9.36 -24.83 26.70
CA ILE A 699 10.48 -24.46 25.83
C ILE A 699 10.00 -24.17 24.40
N LEU A 700 9.16 -25.04 23.83
CA LEU A 700 8.59 -24.83 22.49
C LEU A 700 7.87 -23.47 22.39
N GLU A 701 7.04 -23.13 23.37
CA GLU A 701 6.29 -21.88 23.40
C GLU A 701 7.22 -20.66 23.53
N GLU A 702 8.31 -20.77 24.29
CA GLU A 702 9.33 -19.72 24.41
C GLU A 702 10.14 -19.52 23.11
N ILE A 703 10.57 -20.62 22.49
CA ILE A 703 11.27 -20.58 21.21
C ILE A 703 10.36 -19.96 20.15
N LEU A 704 9.09 -20.36 20.08
CA LEU A 704 8.12 -19.83 19.13
C LEU A 704 7.99 -18.30 19.25
N ARG A 705 7.83 -17.78 20.47
CA ARG A 705 7.82 -16.32 20.73
C ARG A 705 9.11 -15.66 20.23
N THR A 706 10.26 -16.26 20.51
CA THR A 706 11.56 -15.75 20.07
C THR A 706 11.67 -15.69 18.55
N GLN A 707 11.15 -16.69 17.84
CA GLN A 707 11.15 -16.70 16.38
C GLN A 707 10.24 -15.62 15.79
N VAL A 708 9.03 -15.44 16.33
CA VAL A 708 8.12 -14.36 15.93
C VAL A 708 8.77 -12.98 16.15
N LYS A 709 9.50 -12.79 17.27
CA LYS A 709 10.27 -11.56 17.54
C LYS A 709 11.34 -11.27 16.50
N LYS A 710 12.18 -12.28 16.22
CA LYS A 710 13.29 -12.17 15.26
C LYS A 710 12.73 -11.82 13.87
N ARG A 711 11.67 -12.50 13.46
CA ARG A 711 11.02 -12.28 12.16
C ARG A 711 10.41 -10.90 12.03
N HIS A 712 9.82 -10.35 13.09
CA HIS A 712 9.27 -8.99 13.09
C HIS A 712 10.34 -7.90 12.94
N ARG A 713 11.57 -8.13 13.43
CA ARG A 713 12.70 -7.20 13.23
C ARG A 713 13.18 -7.19 11.77
N SER A 714 13.14 -8.34 11.10
CA SER A 714 13.58 -8.48 9.69
C SER A 714 12.48 -8.11 8.68
N PHE A 715 11.22 -8.36 9.02
CA PHE A 715 10.06 -8.10 8.15
C PHE A 715 8.99 -7.35 8.93
N THR A 716 8.73 -6.10 8.56
CA THR A 716 7.65 -5.31 9.16
C THR A 716 6.31 -6.02 8.92
N ARG A 717 5.69 -6.54 10.00
CA ARG A 717 4.32 -7.13 10.07
C ARG A 717 4.14 -8.66 9.86
N SER A 718 5.06 -9.51 10.30
CA SER A 718 4.75 -10.96 10.41
C SER A 718 3.96 -11.26 11.70
N ASN A 719 2.68 -11.62 11.56
CA ASN A 719 1.88 -12.23 12.63
C ASN A 719 1.82 -13.74 12.40
N VAL A 720 1.67 -14.50 13.48
CA VAL A 720 1.48 -15.95 13.42
C VAL A 720 0.13 -16.29 14.03
N PHE A 721 -0.72 -16.90 13.21
CA PHE A 721 -1.99 -17.44 13.66
C PHE A 721 -1.75 -18.78 14.35
N ILE A 722 -2.27 -18.92 15.57
CA ILE A 722 -2.14 -20.13 16.38
C ILE A 722 -3.52 -20.74 16.60
N ARG A 723 -3.65 -22.03 16.28
CA ARG A 723 -4.73 -22.88 16.76
C ARG A 723 -4.13 -23.98 17.61
N THR A 724 -4.52 -24.07 18.88
CA THR A 724 -3.99 -25.08 19.80
C THR A 724 -5.12 -25.79 20.51
N GLY A 725 -4.97 -27.09 20.72
CA GLY A 725 -6.07 -27.88 21.23
C GLY A 725 -5.64 -29.26 21.68
N VAL A 726 -6.63 -30.05 22.03
CA VAL A 726 -6.44 -31.40 22.55
C VAL A 726 -7.22 -32.42 21.73
N SER A 727 -6.68 -33.62 21.66
CA SER A 727 -7.29 -34.72 20.91
C SER A 727 -7.17 -36.05 21.63
N GLN A 728 -8.14 -36.92 21.34
CA GLN A 728 -8.28 -38.30 21.80
C GLN A 728 -8.46 -38.46 23.31
N ASN A 729 -9.38 -39.36 23.69
CA ASN A 729 -9.62 -39.70 25.08
C ASN A 729 -8.56 -40.70 25.56
N PHE A 730 -8.01 -40.51 26.76
CA PHE A 730 -7.09 -41.48 27.33
C PHE A 730 -7.85 -42.72 27.83
N LEU A 731 -7.58 -43.86 27.18
CA LEU A 731 -8.15 -45.16 27.49
C LEU A 731 -7.10 -46.04 28.17
N LEU A 732 -7.36 -46.44 29.42
CA LEU A 732 -6.46 -47.33 30.16
C LEU A 732 -7.01 -48.76 30.17
N PRO A 733 -6.18 -49.78 29.83
CA PRO A 733 -6.55 -51.18 30.02
C PRO A 733 -6.56 -51.53 31.51
N ILE A 734 -7.66 -52.11 32.01
CA ILE A 734 -7.81 -52.45 33.43
C ILE A 734 -7.88 -53.97 33.64
N GLY A 735 -7.00 -54.47 34.52
CA GLY A 735 -6.86 -55.90 34.85
C GLY A 735 -6.30 -56.76 33.71
N LYS A 736 -6.23 -58.08 33.90
CA LYS A 736 -5.77 -59.04 32.87
C LYS A 736 -6.74 -59.22 31.68
N SER A 737 -7.90 -58.54 31.70
CA SER A 737 -9.04 -58.81 30.81
C SER A 737 -9.09 -57.99 29.50
N LYS A 738 -8.08 -57.16 29.19
CA LYS A 738 -8.04 -56.26 28.00
C LYS A 738 -9.28 -55.35 27.84
N ARG A 739 -10.05 -55.06 28.90
CA ARG A 739 -11.12 -54.06 28.85
C ARG A 739 -10.54 -52.67 29.09
N TYR A 740 -10.87 -51.73 28.20
CA TYR A 740 -10.43 -50.34 28.27
C TYR A 740 -11.48 -49.48 28.98
N LYS A 741 -11.05 -48.55 29.84
CA LYS A 741 -11.91 -47.51 30.40
C LYS A 741 -11.32 -46.13 30.16
N ASP A 742 -12.20 -45.14 29.97
CA ASP A 742 -11.82 -43.72 29.97
C ASP A 742 -11.25 -43.33 31.33
N ILE A 743 -10.15 -42.60 31.29
CA ILE A 743 -9.61 -41.88 32.44
C ILE A 743 -10.11 -40.44 32.40
N TYR A 744 -10.67 -39.99 33.52
CA TYR A 744 -11.29 -38.68 33.63
C TYR A 744 -11.18 -38.18 35.08
N ILE A 745 -11.22 -36.85 35.25
CA ILE A 745 -11.45 -36.22 36.56
C ILE A 745 -12.91 -35.85 36.73
N LYS A 746 -13.35 -35.70 37.99
CA LYS A 746 -14.70 -35.24 38.31
C LYS A 746 -14.64 -33.97 39.14
N ASP A 747 -15.64 -33.11 38.95
CA ASP A 747 -15.94 -32.05 39.91
C ASP A 747 -16.81 -32.59 41.06
N LYS A 748 -17.08 -31.72 42.05
CA LYS A 748 -17.95 -32.03 43.19
C LYS A 748 -19.40 -32.35 42.78
N ALA A 749 -19.85 -31.84 41.62
CA ALA A 749 -21.17 -32.12 41.06
C ALA A 749 -21.24 -33.45 40.28
N GLY A 750 -20.10 -34.13 40.10
CA GLY A 750 -20.01 -35.42 39.42
C GLY A 750 -19.87 -35.34 37.90
N ASN A 751 -19.70 -34.14 37.33
CA ASN A 751 -19.41 -33.96 35.91
C ASN A 751 -18.06 -34.59 35.57
N LYS A 752 -17.96 -35.22 34.39
CA LYS A 752 -16.78 -35.99 33.97
C LYS A 752 -15.97 -35.21 32.95
N PHE A 753 -14.67 -35.04 33.21
CA PHE A 753 -13.74 -34.34 32.35
C PHE A 753 -12.65 -35.29 31.87
N ILE A 754 -12.73 -35.67 30.60
CA ILE A 754 -11.87 -36.68 30.02
C ILE A 754 -10.44 -36.14 29.87
N LEU A 755 -9.45 -36.98 30.18
CA LEU A 755 -8.06 -36.64 29.98
C LEU A 755 -7.66 -36.82 28.51
N PRO A 756 -7.03 -35.80 27.90
CA PRO A 756 -6.55 -35.92 26.53
C PRO A 756 -5.25 -36.72 26.43
N VAL A 757 -5.01 -37.30 25.25
CA VAL A 757 -3.76 -37.99 24.92
C VAL A 757 -2.78 -37.06 24.20
N PHE A 758 -3.31 -36.20 23.33
CA PHE A 758 -2.52 -35.28 22.52
C PHE A 758 -2.82 -33.84 22.88
N LEU A 759 -1.77 -33.06 23.05
CA LEU A 759 -1.79 -31.59 23.00
C LEU A 759 -1.15 -31.19 21.67
N TRP A 760 -1.81 -30.35 20.88
CA TRP A 760 -1.34 -29.97 19.56
C TRP A 760 -1.41 -28.47 19.35
N LYS A 761 -0.54 -27.97 18.47
CA LYS A 761 -0.47 -26.56 18.06
C LYS A 761 -0.22 -26.49 16.55
N VAL A 762 -1.17 -25.91 15.84
CA VAL A 762 -1.08 -25.55 14.44
C VAL A 762 -0.59 -24.11 14.38
N ILE A 763 0.55 -23.91 13.75
CA ILE A 763 1.25 -22.62 13.67
C ILE A 763 1.22 -22.21 12.20
N THR A 764 0.54 -21.11 11.89
CA THR A 764 0.40 -20.61 10.52
C THR A 764 0.96 -19.20 10.42
N ASP A 765 1.96 -19.02 9.57
CA ASP A 765 2.49 -17.69 9.25
C ASP A 765 1.51 -16.97 8.29
N GLU A 766 0.95 -15.84 8.70
CA GLU A 766 -0.09 -15.14 7.92
C GLU A 766 0.42 -14.62 6.57
N LEU A 767 1.70 -14.26 6.48
CA LEU A 767 2.28 -13.67 5.28
C LEU A 767 2.54 -14.71 4.20
N SER A 768 3.09 -15.86 4.60
CA SER A 768 3.50 -16.91 3.69
C SER A 768 2.49 -18.04 3.52
N ALA A 769 1.47 -18.10 4.39
CA ALA A 769 0.55 -19.22 4.53
C ALA A 769 1.27 -20.56 4.80
N ALA A 770 2.50 -20.53 5.29
CA ALA A 770 3.21 -21.73 5.71
C ALA A 770 2.64 -22.21 7.05
N THR A 771 2.27 -23.48 7.11
CA THR A 771 1.68 -24.11 8.30
C THR A 771 2.54 -25.28 8.77
N VAL A 772 2.74 -25.37 10.07
CA VAL A 772 3.34 -26.52 10.74
C VAL A 772 2.46 -26.97 11.90
N VAL A 773 2.35 -28.28 12.08
CA VAL A 773 1.60 -28.87 13.21
C VAL A 773 2.60 -29.53 14.14
N ILE A 774 2.57 -29.16 15.41
CA ILE A 774 3.36 -29.79 16.46
C ILE A 774 2.40 -30.47 17.42
N ILE A 775 2.68 -31.73 17.73
CA ILE A 775 1.84 -32.58 18.57
C ILE A 775 2.70 -33.17 19.66
N GLN A 776 2.22 -33.08 20.89
CA GLN A 776 2.84 -33.66 22.06
C GLN A 776 1.94 -34.73 22.64
N VAL A 777 2.53 -35.88 22.97
CA VAL A 777 1.83 -36.96 23.66
C VAL A 777 1.97 -36.76 25.17
N ILE A 778 0.86 -36.39 25.83
CA ILE A 778 0.87 -35.90 27.22
C ILE A 778 0.72 -36.99 28.30
N ILE A 779 0.71 -38.27 27.92
CA ILE A 779 0.62 -39.39 28.88
C ILE A 779 1.99 -39.63 29.56
N PRO A 780 2.09 -39.88 30.88
CA PRO A 780 3.36 -40.22 31.53
C PRO A 780 3.93 -41.55 31.04
N GLY A 781 5.26 -41.66 30.98
CA GLY A 781 5.94 -42.90 30.58
C GLY A 781 5.56 -44.11 31.44
N SER A 782 5.35 -43.91 32.75
CA SER A 782 4.94 -44.94 33.71
C SER A 782 3.58 -45.58 33.42
N LEU A 783 2.71 -44.91 32.67
CA LEU A 783 1.39 -45.41 32.27
C LEU A 783 1.34 -45.87 30.81
N ARG A 784 2.42 -45.63 30.05
CA ARG A 784 2.49 -45.90 28.60
C ARG A 784 3.16 -47.24 28.28
N GLY A 785 4.09 -47.71 29.11
CA GLY A 785 4.92 -48.90 28.79
C GLY A 785 5.87 -48.63 27.59
N ASP A 786 6.28 -49.67 26.87
CA ASP A 786 7.18 -49.59 25.69
C ASP A 786 6.47 -49.18 24.38
N ASP A 787 5.17 -48.88 24.44
CA ASP A 787 4.25 -48.77 23.30
C ASP A 787 4.18 -47.36 22.66
N ILE A 788 5.28 -46.60 22.63
CA ILE A 788 5.31 -45.24 22.07
C ILE A 788 4.82 -45.18 20.61
N LYS A 789 5.06 -46.26 19.84
CA LYS A 789 4.62 -46.43 18.45
C LYS A 789 3.10 -46.41 18.28
N ASN A 790 2.33 -46.78 19.31
CA ASN A 790 0.87 -46.75 19.26
C ASN A 790 0.30 -45.32 19.25
N TYR A 791 1.14 -44.32 19.53
CA TYR A 791 0.80 -42.91 19.53
C TYR A 791 1.44 -42.13 18.35
N GLU A 792 2.11 -42.83 17.44
CA GLU A 792 2.66 -42.26 16.21
C GLU A 792 1.56 -42.09 15.15
N ILE A 793 0.99 -40.91 15.09
CA ILE A 793 -0.16 -40.58 14.23
C ILE A 793 0.22 -39.95 12.89
N CYS A 794 1.49 -39.61 12.70
CA CYS A 794 2.03 -39.05 11.47
C CYS A 794 3.53 -39.34 11.38
N THR A 795 4.12 -39.23 10.19
CA THR A 795 5.58 -39.28 10.04
C THR A 795 6.20 -38.04 10.67
N ASN A 796 7.10 -38.25 11.66
CA ASN A 796 7.76 -37.15 12.36
C ASN A 796 8.67 -36.35 11.41
N GLN A 797 8.40 -35.04 11.28
CA GLN A 797 9.18 -34.11 10.46
C GLN A 797 9.94 -33.05 11.28
N CYS A 798 10.11 -33.26 12.60
CA CYS A 798 10.74 -32.24 13.45
C CYS A 798 12.17 -31.90 13.02
N ASP A 799 12.92 -32.86 12.46
CA ASP A 799 14.27 -32.64 11.90
C ASP A 799 14.32 -31.60 10.76
N LYS A 800 13.17 -31.31 10.13
CA LYS A 800 13.06 -30.30 9.07
C LYS A 800 12.82 -28.89 9.62
N ILE A 801 12.63 -28.73 10.93
CA ILE A 801 12.29 -27.46 11.58
C ILE A 801 13.47 -26.98 12.42
N GLN A 802 14.34 -26.19 11.79
CA GLN A 802 15.64 -25.78 12.37
C GLN A 802 15.54 -25.03 13.70
N TRP A 803 14.43 -24.35 13.98
CA TRP A 803 14.30 -23.61 15.22
C TRP A 803 13.95 -24.49 16.43
N LEU A 804 13.72 -25.80 16.27
CA LEU A 804 13.47 -26.74 17.37
C LEU A 804 14.74 -27.22 18.09
N ASP A 805 15.93 -26.76 17.69
CA ASP A 805 17.23 -27.15 18.27
C ASP A 805 17.34 -26.96 19.79
N GLY A 806 16.48 -26.13 20.40
CA GLY A 806 16.44 -25.92 21.85
C GLY A 806 15.66 -26.99 22.63
N ILE A 807 15.01 -27.94 21.95
CA ILE A 807 14.31 -29.08 22.56
C ILE A 807 15.24 -30.30 22.59
N ASP A 808 15.16 -31.10 23.65
CA ASP A 808 15.96 -32.31 23.80
C ASP A 808 15.84 -33.24 22.58
N ALA A 809 16.97 -33.55 21.95
CA ALA A 809 17.03 -34.32 20.71
C ALA A 809 16.61 -35.79 20.90
N GLU A 810 16.84 -36.37 22.08
CA GLU A 810 16.38 -37.72 22.43
C GLU A 810 14.86 -37.74 22.60
N TYR A 811 14.29 -36.68 23.17
CA TYR A 811 12.84 -36.48 23.29
C TYR A 811 12.13 -36.33 21.93
N LEU A 812 12.72 -35.56 21.01
CA LEU A 812 12.23 -35.43 19.63
C LEU A 812 12.29 -36.76 18.87
N LYS A 813 13.40 -37.50 19.00
CA LYS A 813 13.62 -38.79 18.33
C LYS A 813 12.77 -39.93 18.89
N SER A 814 12.45 -39.88 20.18
CA SER A 814 11.63 -40.91 20.82
C SER A 814 10.14 -40.77 20.53
N GLY A 815 9.69 -39.74 19.80
CA GLY A 815 8.32 -39.63 19.32
C GLY A 815 7.32 -39.08 20.35
N TYR A 816 7.80 -38.51 21.45
CA TYR A 816 6.93 -37.79 22.40
C TYR A 816 6.45 -36.45 21.86
N MET A 817 7.19 -35.87 20.91
CA MET A 817 6.78 -34.72 20.11
C MET A 817 6.90 -35.08 18.63
N LEU A 818 5.80 -34.88 17.89
CA LEU A 818 5.69 -35.16 16.47
C LEU A 818 5.42 -33.86 15.73
N CYS A 819 6.15 -33.62 14.66
CA CYS A 819 5.88 -32.51 13.76
C CYS A 819 5.26 -33.06 12.48
N CYS A 820 4.01 -32.70 12.22
CA CYS A 820 3.21 -33.24 11.12
C CYS A 820 2.94 -32.18 10.05
N SER A 821 2.66 -32.66 8.83
CA SER A 821 1.93 -31.84 7.86
C SER A 821 0.48 -31.65 8.29
N ILE A 822 -0.12 -30.53 7.90
CA ILE A 822 -1.54 -30.26 8.18
C ILE A 822 -2.44 -31.37 7.61
N ASN A 823 -2.12 -31.89 6.43
CA ASN A 823 -2.88 -32.98 5.80
C ASN A 823 -2.81 -34.29 6.60
N ASP A 824 -1.64 -34.64 7.12
CA ASP A 824 -1.49 -35.88 7.90
C ASP A 824 -2.18 -35.74 9.26
N PHE A 825 -2.12 -34.55 9.86
CA PHE A 825 -2.84 -34.23 11.09
C PHE A 825 -4.37 -34.30 10.90
N GLU A 826 -4.92 -33.71 9.83
CA GLU A 826 -6.36 -33.77 9.53
C GLU A 826 -6.84 -35.21 9.29
N LYS A 827 -6.03 -36.04 8.62
CA LYS A 827 -6.32 -37.47 8.43
C LYS A 827 -6.30 -38.26 9.74
N ALA A 828 -5.46 -37.87 10.69
CA ALA A 828 -5.39 -38.50 12.00
C ALA A 828 -6.59 -38.15 12.90
N PHE A 829 -7.22 -36.98 12.71
CA PHE A 829 -8.34 -36.51 13.54
C PHE A 829 -9.60 -36.03 12.77
N PRO A 830 -10.14 -36.80 11.81
CA PRO A 830 -11.13 -36.31 10.83
C PRO A 830 -12.53 -36.02 11.40
N TYR A 831 -12.84 -36.47 12.63
CA TYR A 831 -14.20 -36.44 13.18
C TYR A 831 -14.42 -35.48 14.36
N ARG A 832 -13.37 -34.81 14.86
CA ARG A 832 -13.44 -34.04 16.11
C ARG A 832 -13.28 -32.54 16.00
N VAL A 833 -12.70 -32.05 14.90
CA VAL A 833 -12.43 -30.62 14.71
C VAL A 833 -12.62 -30.26 13.23
N SER A 834 -13.42 -29.23 12.95
CA SER A 834 -13.55 -28.71 11.58
C SER A 834 -12.32 -27.86 11.23
N PHE A 835 -11.48 -28.34 10.32
CA PHE A 835 -10.36 -27.57 9.78
C PHE A 835 -10.77 -26.92 8.45
N SER A 836 -11.45 -25.78 8.51
CA SER A 836 -11.70 -24.96 7.32
C SER A 836 -10.52 -24.00 7.08
N MET A 837 -9.33 -24.51 6.73
CA MET A 837 -8.24 -23.66 6.26
C MET A 837 -7.70 -24.17 4.92
N GLY A 838 -8.02 -23.43 3.85
CA GLY A 838 -7.71 -23.78 2.47
C GLY A 838 -6.25 -23.61 2.05
N TYR A 839 -5.27 -24.13 2.81
CA TYR A 839 -3.84 -23.94 2.50
C TYR A 839 -3.10 -25.28 2.37
N LYS A 840 -2.60 -25.56 1.15
CA LYS A 840 -2.25 -26.91 0.68
C LYS A 840 -0.75 -27.25 0.64
N LYS A 841 0.18 -26.44 1.17
CA LYS A 841 1.63 -26.72 1.04
C LYS A 841 2.44 -26.31 2.26
N ILE A 842 3.23 -27.25 2.80
CA ILE A 842 4.47 -26.92 3.53
C ILE A 842 5.48 -26.52 2.47
N LEU A 843 5.91 -25.26 2.40
CA LEU A 843 7.05 -24.87 1.58
C LEU A 843 7.89 -23.76 2.22
N SER A 844 9.19 -24.10 2.33
CA SER A 844 10.43 -23.30 2.42
C SER A 844 10.63 -22.20 3.46
N ILE A 845 9.66 -21.81 4.29
CA ILE A 845 9.82 -20.59 5.12
C ILE A 845 10.23 -20.85 6.58
N PHE A 846 10.17 -22.10 7.04
CA PHE A 846 10.72 -22.52 8.34
C PHE A 846 12.13 -23.17 8.22
N THR A 847 12.77 -23.09 7.05
CA THR A 847 14.00 -23.84 6.72
C THR A 847 15.20 -22.99 6.31
N THR A 848 15.15 -21.66 6.31
CA THR A 848 16.30 -20.84 5.89
C THR A 848 16.49 -19.57 6.71
N SER A 849 17.69 -19.43 7.28
CA SER A 849 18.28 -18.16 7.70
C SER A 849 18.68 -17.34 6.46
N SER A 850 17.94 -16.28 6.14
CA SER A 850 18.45 -15.17 5.32
C SER A 850 17.73 -13.89 5.69
#